data_AF-K2QN61-F1
#
_entry.id   AF-K2QN61-F1
#
_cell.length_a   1.000
_cell.length_b   1.000
_cell.length_c   1.000
_cell.angle_alpha   90.00
_cell.angle_beta   90.00
_cell.angle_gamma   90.00
#
_symmetry.space_group_name_H-M   'P 1'
#
loop_
_entity.id
_entity.type
_entity.pdbx_description
1 polymer ?
#
loop_
_entity_poly.entity_id
_entity_poly.type
_entity_poly.pdbx_seq_one_letter_code
_entity_poly.pdbx_strand_id
1 'polypeptide(L)'
;MTSWRTGEFGQRPVRIANCSGYCGDPADEMYKQATLGNVDFITGDYLAEVNIAKNAEAYAKGQHPGYEPTAWEGLRMTLDTLASKRIKVALNGGALNPRGLAAKVSALVAEKGYGLRVAYVSGDDLLPQVGKHMPASQSSALPHLDAGNKNVSQSLKEAFAFLKKGDEPSEIVSANAYLGARGIATAFRMGADIVICGRVSDASPVIGAAWYWWGWSDTDYDALAGALVAGHLIECSAYSTGGNFAAFQEERYGGVETFLDPGFPIAEVEKDGSCVVTKHEGTGGVVDEDTVRCQLLYELQGNVYMHSDSKAVLDAVLVECIGKDRVRVSGIRELPPPPTTKLAIFYKGGYECQLLVNAAGYGWKEKCDLFEKQVRFQMGDEALQKLDFIEFQRYILAMADISFDNADRFRIGVPAENPLDQNSSTIYIRVVAQARTQDALLEISKAVGNISLKHFHGFHASLDMRTAIPRPYVAYFPATWDQSALEETAHFISASGDITSSHPAGHPPTYESLYQRSSYDTASPATFSGHTTTVRLGDIALARSGDKGSNLNVGVFVHTAREWDWLRTFLSRDRMWQLLGRDADESYAIERVEFPKIFAVHFVIYGILGRGVSSSTRLDAFGKAFADYLRDKVVELPFRTIVRMKIPSRMSEGVTVLITGANRGIGKALVAAYLSRSDNIVIAGVRDPSAAVDVLNGLERGTGSELLLLRLDVTLDSSVETAVEGLSIGHGVNSIDMVISNAGVHTDYTPMAKASIEALQQHIDVNAYGALKLFQHTLPLMRSASTPKFIAISSIVGSMEHLEKTAVMPIGVYGASKALLNYIVKRLAIEVKDVVSMSMAPGYVDTDMIAPSKSVMELKVGKAISPSQSAEGMLDVIAEATLEKTSGHFIRYDGQEIAW
;
A
#
# COMPACT_ATOMS: atom_id res chain seq x y z
N MET A 1 10.16 45.41 -16.36
CA MET A 1 10.05 43.94 -16.22
C MET A 1 11.43 43.38 -15.96
N THR A 2 11.86 43.26 -14.71
CA THR A 2 13.10 42.55 -14.32
C THR A 2 12.86 41.05 -14.38
N SER A 3 12.82 40.52 -15.60
CA SER A 3 13.40 39.25 -16.04
C SER A 3 13.61 38.16 -14.94
N TRP A 4 12.51 37.67 -14.35
CA TRP A 4 12.53 36.49 -13.46
C TRP A 4 13.12 35.29 -14.22
N ARG A 5 14.21 34.69 -13.70
CA ARG A 5 14.93 33.54 -14.28
C ARG A 5 15.10 33.57 -15.80
N THR A 6 15.64 34.67 -16.32
CA THR A 6 15.82 34.90 -17.76
C THR A 6 16.75 33.86 -18.37
N GLY A 7 16.29 33.22 -19.46
CA GLY A 7 17.03 32.15 -20.12
C GLY A 7 16.74 30.76 -19.56
N GLU A 8 16.01 30.61 -18.45
CA GLU A 8 15.57 29.29 -17.95
C GLU A 8 14.11 28.98 -18.33
N PHE A 9 13.29 30.01 -18.46
CA PHE A 9 11.87 29.88 -18.76
C PHE A 9 11.63 29.08 -20.06
N GLY A 10 10.86 28.00 -19.94
CA GLY A 10 10.56 27.09 -21.05
C GLY A 10 11.77 26.38 -21.66
N GLN A 11 12.90 26.26 -20.94
CA GLN A 11 14.11 25.55 -21.43
C GLN A 11 14.32 24.18 -20.78
N ARG A 12 13.72 23.93 -19.62
CA ARG A 12 13.85 22.69 -18.83
C ARG A 12 12.54 22.38 -18.09
N PRO A 13 12.36 21.17 -17.55
CA PRO A 13 11.26 20.86 -16.65
C PRO A 13 11.12 21.90 -15.54
N VAL A 14 9.88 22.31 -15.28
CA VAL A 14 9.57 23.17 -14.13
C VAL A 14 9.52 22.32 -12.87
N ARG A 15 10.20 22.76 -11.81
CA ARG A 15 10.23 22.09 -10.51
C ARG A 15 9.21 22.75 -9.59
N ILE A 16 8.13 22.03 -9.31
CA ILE A 16 7.01 22.51 -8.50
C ILE A 16 6.95 21.67 -7.23
N ALA A 17 7.15 22.31 -6.09
CA ALA A 17 7.08 21.66 -4.79
C ALA A 17 5.77 22.00 -4.10
N ASN A 18 5.10 21.01 -3.50
CA ASN A 18 3.91 21.28 -2.71
C ASN A 18 4.25 21.40 -1.22
N CYS A 19 3.60 22.31 -0.51
CA CYS A 19 3.87 22.57 0.91
C CYS A 19 2.71 22.26 1.85
N SER A 20 1.55 21.83 1.31
CA SER A 20 0.37 21.50 2.09
C SER A 20 -0.60 20.69 1.24
N GLY A 21 -1.23 19.67 1.84
CA GLY A 21 -2.41 18.97 1.33
C GLY A 21 -3.57 18.95 2.32
N TYR A 22 -3.40 19.56 3.49
CA TYR A 22 -4.47 19.73 4.48
C TYR A 22 -4.16 20.92 5.41
N CYS A 23 -5.18 21.61 5.91
CA CYS A 23 -4.99 22.79 6.77
C CYS A 23 -4.19 22.52 8.07
N GLY A 24 -4.11 21.25 8.50
CA GLY A 24 -3.33 20.83 9.65
C GLY A 24 -1.84 20.55 9.37
N ASP A 25 -1.39 20.63 8.12
CA ASP A 25 0.03 20.46 7.80
C ASP A 25 0.90 21.54 8.46
N PRO A 26 2.13 21.20 8.88
CA PRO A 26 3.04 22.15 9.52
C PRO A 26 3.40 23.32 8.60
N ALA A 27 3.32 24.55 9.12
CA ALA A 27 3.63 25.75 8.34
C ALA A 27 5.08 25.81 7.85
N ASP A 28 6.01 25.14 8.54
CA ASP A 28 7.43 25.09 8.20
C ASP A 28 7.74 24.22 6.97
N GLU A 29 6.78 23.42 6.47
CA GLU A 29 6.97 22.67 5.22
C GLU A 29 7.19 23.59 4.02
N MET A 30 6.54 24.76 3.98
CA MET A 30 6.82 25.77 2.95
C MET A 30 8.27 26.25 3.01
N TYR A 31 8.79 26.45 4.22
CA TYR A 31 10.16 26.87 4.43
C TYR A 31 11.17 25.77 4.06
N LYS A 32 10.88 24.51 4.41
CA LYS A 32 11.68 23.35 4.00
C LYS A 32 11.75 23.23 2.48
N GLN A 33 10.61 23.28 1.78
CA GLN A 33 10.56 23.23 0.31
C GLN A 33 11.36 24.37 -0.35
N ALA A 34 11.36 25.56 0.25
CA ALA A 34 12.13 26.68 -0.28
C ALA A 34 13.65 26.58 -0.02
N THR A 35 14.07 25.85 1.03
CA THR A 35 15.47 25.87 1.52
C THR A 35 16.26 24.62 1.15
N LEU A 36 15.66 23.43 1.22
CA LEU A 36 16.34 22.13 1.07
C LEU A 36 16.82 21.83 -0.35
N GLY A 37 16.33 22.53 -1.36
CA GLY A 37 16.81 22.39 -2.73
C GLY A 37 16.36 23.52 -3.64
N ASN A 38 16.53 23.29 -4.94
CA ASN A 38 16.09 24.21 -5.96
C ASN A 38 14.69 23.84 -6.44
N VAL A 39 13.76 24.77 -6.31
CA VAL A 39 12.39 24.71 -6.84
C VAL A 39 12.11 26.03 -7.57
N ASP A 40 11.21 26.00 -8.54
CA ASP A 40 10.79 27.18 -9.29
C ASP A 40 9.52 27.78 -8.68
N PHE A 41 8.62 26.89 -8.26
CA PHE A 41 7.35 27.22 -7.64
C PHE A 41 7.16 26.42 -6.36
N ILE A 42 6.49 27.05 -5.40
CA ILE A 42 5.87 26.37 -4.28
C ILE A 42 4.36 26.48 -4.40
N THR A 43 3.67 25.36 -4.31
CA THR A 43 2.22 25.28 -4.28
C THR A 43 1.72 24.84 -2.91
N GLY A 44 0.45 25.06 -2.62
CA GLY A 44 -0.16 24.49 -1.41
C GLY A 44 -1.66 24.38 -1.53
N ASP A 45 -2.16 23.18 -1.22
CA ASP A 45 -3.56 22.88 -1.00
C ASP A 45 -3.86 22.82 0.50
N TYR A 46 -4.71 23.73 0.97
CA TYR A 46 -5.12 23.85 2.36
C TYR A 46 -6.61 23.56 2.54
N LEU A 47 -7.34 23.31 1.46
CA LEU A 47 -8.81 23.30 1.49
C LEU A 47 -9.33 21.89 1.22
N ALA A 48 -10.01 21.32 2.22
CA ALA A 48 -10.90 20.17 2.08
C ALA A 48 -12.36 20.62 2.19
N GLU A 49 -13.32 19.75 1.89
CA GLU A 49 -14.74 20.06 2.11
C GLU A 49 -15.04 20.45 3.58
N VAL A 50 -14.29 19.89 4.53
CA VAL A 50 -14.60 20.02 5.95
C VAL A 50 -14.22 21.37 6.57
N ASN A 51 -13.13 22.03 6.15
CA ASN A 51 -12.64 23.24 6.82
C ASN A 51 -13.32 24.52 6.33
N ILE A 52 -13.63 24.65 5.03
CA ILE A 52 -14.38 25.81 4.51
C ILE A 52 -15.71 25.95 5.27
N ALA A 53 -16.44 24.84 5.38
CA ALA A 53 -17.72 24.77 6.08
C ALA A 53 -17.60 25.15 7.57
N LYS A 54 -16.62 24.57 8.28
CA LYS A 54 -16.40 24.83 9.72
C LYS A 54 -16.03 26.29 9.98
N ASN A 55 -15.21 26.89 9.12
CA ASN A 55 -14.68 28.24 9.33
C ASN A 55 -15.62 29.35 8.85
N ALA A 56 -16.57 29.04 7.96
CA ALA A 56 -17.50 30.01 7.39
C ALA A 56 -18.37 30.72 8.44
N GLU A 57 -18.94 29.98 9.39
CA GLU A 57 -19.76 30.60 10.43
C GLU A 57 -18.94 31.49 11.37
N ALA A 58 -17.74 31.05 11.74
CA ALA A 58 -16.84 31.82 12.60
C ALA A 58 -16.36 33.09 11.87
N TYR A 59 -16.06 33.00 10.57
CA TYR A 59 -15.69 34.14 9.74
C TYR A 59 -16.84 35.15 9.63
N ALA A 60 -18.06 34.69 9.33
CA ALA A 60 -19.24 35.55 9.26
C ALA A 60 -19.52 36.30 10.58
N LYS A 61 -19.15 35.71 11.73
CA LYS A 61 -19.24 36.31 13.08
C LYS A 61 -18.02 37.15 13.46
N GLY A 62 -17.00 37.28 12.60
CA GLY A 62 -15.75 37.99 12.89
C GLY A 62 -14.83 37.29 13.90
N GLN A 63 -15.03 36.00 14.15
CA GLN A 63 -14.27 35.18 15.11
C GLN A 63 -13.13 34.38 14.43
N HIS A 64 -13.06 34.42 13.10
CA HIS A 64 -12.01 33.79 12.29
C HIS A 64 -11.58 34.76 11.18
N PRO A 65 -10.30 34.80 10.75
CA PRO A 65 -9.85 35.73 9.70
C PRO A 65 -10.36 35.40 8.28
N GLY A 66 -10.89 34.20 8.08
CA GLY A 66 -11.44 33.72 6.80
C GLY A 66 -10.43 33.04 5.88
N TYR A 67 -9.13 33.14 6.17
CA TYR A 67 -8.03 32.41 5.51
C TYR A 67 -7.37 31.42 6.46
N GLU A 68 -6.61 30.47 5.93
CA GLU A 68 -5.95 29.42 6.71
C GLU A 68 -4.71 29.97 7.46
N PRO A 69 -4.64 29.86 8.81
CA PRO A 69 -3.54 30.41 9.58
C PRO A 69 -2.16 29.83 9.24
N THR A 70 -2.12 28.53 8.90
CA THR A 70 -0.88 27.82 8.51
C THR A 70 -0.32 28.34 7.20
N ALA A 71 -1.17 28.69 6.22
CA ALA A 71 -0.74 29.33 4.98
C ALA A 71 -0.10 30.70 5.20
N TRP A 72 -0.69 31.51 6.09
CA TRP A 72 -0.09 32.79 6.50
C TRP A 72 1.27 32.57 7.15
N GLU A 73 1.37 31.65 8.10
CA GLU A 73 2.59 31.41 8.84
C GLU A 73 3.71 30.88 7.94
N GLY A 74 3.40 29.97 7.02
CA GLY A 74 4.37 29.47 6.04
C GLY A 74 4.91 30.57 5.14
N LEU A 75 4.05 31.46 4.64
CA LEU A 75 4.49 32.63 3.85
C LEU A 75 5.37 33.57 4.68
N ARG A 76 5.00 33.82 5.95
CA ARG A 76 5.76 34.68 6.87
C ARG A 76 7.16 34.13 7.13
N MET A 77 7.28 32.82 7.32
CA MET A 77 8.57 32.15 7.54
C MET A 77 9.45 32.13 6.28
N THR A 78 8.83 32.04 5.10
CA THR A 78 9.54 31.72 3.85
C THR A 78 9.88 32.94 2.99
N LEU A 79 9.27 34.10 3.27
CA LEU A 79 9.32 35.28 2.39
C LEU A 79 10.75 35.71 1.98
N ASP A 80 11.69 35.71 2.93
CA ASP A 80 13.08 36.10 2.69
C ASP A 80 13.76 35.13 1.69
N THR A 81 13.45 33.84 1.78
CA THR A 81 13.92 32.80 0.84
C THR A 81 13.26 32.95 -0.53
N LEU A 82 11.95 33.24 -0.58
CA LEU A 82 11.23 33.48 -1.84
C LEU A 82 11.85 34.64 -2.62
N ALA A 83 12.15 35.75 -1.93
CA ALA A 83 12.75 36.94 -2.53
C ALA A 83 14.17 36.67 -3.05
N SER A 84 15.00 36.02 -2.24
CA SER A 84 16.42 35.75 -2.58
C SER A 84 16.57 34.73 -3.71
N LYS A 85 15.85 33.60 -3.64
CA LYS A 85 15.89 32.53 -4.66
C LYS A 85 14.95 32.77 -5.84
N ARG A 86 14.14 33.83 -5.78
CA ARG A 86 13.11 34.17 -6.78
C ARG A 86 12.19 32.96 -7.01
N ILE A 87 11.57 32.46 -5.96
CA ILE A 87 10.59 31.37 -6.02
C ILE A 87 9.20 32.00 -6.08
N LYS A 88 8.35 31.52 -7.00
CA LYS A 88 6.96 31.95 -7.09
C LYS A 88 6.04 31.04 -6.27
N VAL A 89 4.91 31.56 -5.80
CA VAL A 89 3.97 30.83 -4.95
C VAL A 89 2.56 30.90 -5.50
N ALA A 90 1.84 29.78 -5.50
CA ALA A 90 0.39 29.73 -5.71
C ALA A 90 -0.26 28.81 -4.67
N LEU A 91 -1.22 29.31 -3.90
CA LEU A 91 -1.90 28.50 -2.87
C LEU A 91 -3.37 28.85 -2.77
N ASN A 92 -4.19 27.90 -2.31
CA ASN A 92 -5.62 28.08 -2.04
C ASN A 92 -5.92 28.37 -0.56
N GLY A 93 -4.89 28.58 0.27
CA GLY A 93 -5.03 28.92 1.69
C GLY A 93 -5.70 30.27 1.98
N GLY A 94 -6.09 31.03 0.95
CA GLY A 94 -6.97 32.18 1.09
C GLY A 94 -8.38 31.81 1.56
N ALA A 95 -8.80 30.57 1.34
CA ALA A 95 -10.09 30.01 1.76
C ALA A 95 -11.27 30.95 1.44
N LEU A 96 -11.97 31.46 2.45
CA LEU A 96 -13.13 32.36 2.30
C LEU A 96 -12.72 33.84 2.15
N ASN A 97 -11.45 34.18 2.39
CA ASN A 97 -10.96 35.55 2.37
C ASN A 97 -9.58 35.67 1.67
N PRO A 98 -9.47 35.30 0.38
CA PRO A 98 -8.21 35.38 -0.35
C PRO A 98 -7.66 36.81 -0.42
N ARG A 99 -8.55 37.82 -0.52
CA ARG A 99 -8.16 39.24 -0.47
C ARG A 99 -7.49 39.60 0.86
N GLY A 100 -8.05 39.17 1.99
CA GLY A 100 -7.54 39.47 3.32
C GLY A 100 -6.14 38.89 3.55
N LEU A 101 -5.91 37.65 3.12
CA LEU A 101 -4.57 37.06 3.19
C LEU A 101 -3.59 37.79 2.26
N ALA A 102 -4.01 38.13 1.04
CA ALA A 102 -3.16 38.85 0.09
C ALA A 102 -2.77 40.25 0.59
N ALA A 103 -3.69 40.98 1.22
CA ALA A 103 -3.40 42.27 1.84
C ALA A 103 -2.33 42.13 2.93
N LYS A 104 -2.47 41.11 3.80
CA LYS A 104 -1.53 40.84 4.89
C LYS A 104 -0.13 40.48 4.38
N VAL A 105 -0.05 39.68 3.33
CA VAL A 105 1.22 39.30 2.69
C VAL A 105 1.85 40.49 1.97
N SER A 106 1.06 41.32 1.29
CA SER A 106 1.54 42.55 0.63
C SER A 106 2.10 43.56 1.63
N ALA A 107 1.47 43.70 2.80
CA ALA A 107 2.00 44.51 3.90
C ALA A 107 3.35 43.99 4.40
N LEU A 108 3.49 42.67 4.60
CA LEU A 108 4.76 42.06 5.03
C LEU A 108 5.87 42.23 3.97
N VAL A 109 5.54 42.09 2.69
CA VAL A 109 6.47 42.34 1.57
C VAL A 109 7.01 43.77 1.62
N ALA A 110 6.13 44.76 1.85
CA ALA A 110 6.51 46.15 1.97
C ALA A 110 7.34 46.43 3.23
N GLU A 111 6.97 45.85 4.37
CA GLU A 111 7.72 45.93 5.63
C GLU A 111 9.17 45.43 5.47
N LYS A 112 9.34 44.32 4.74
CA LYS A 112 10.65 43.72 4.46
C LYS A 112 11.42 44.42 3.32
N GLY A 113 10.80 45.38 2.62
CA GLY A 113 11.42 46.09 1.51
C GLY A 113 11.65 45.23 0.26
N TYR A 114 10.88 44.16 0.07
CA TYR A 114 10.99 43.29 -1.11
C TYR A 114 10.15 43.82 -2.29
N GLY A 115 10.66 43.63 -3.50
CA GLY A 115 9.95 43.96 -4.74
C GLY A 115 8.97 42.90 -5.23
N LEU A 116 8.49 42.02 -4.34
CA LEU A 116 7.57 40.93 -4.70
C LEU A 116 6.17 41.48 -4.96
N ARG A 117 5.47 40.95 -5.96
CA ARG A 117 4.09 41.35 -6.27
C ARG A 117 3.09 40.29 -5.81
N VAL A 118 2.08 40.71 -5.06
CA VAL A 118 1.04 39.84 -4.52
C VAL A 118 -0.26 40.04 -5.28
N ALA A 119 -0.90 38.95 -5.67
CA ALA A 119 -2.22 38.93 -6.27
C ALA A 119 -3.12 37.91 -5.58
N TYR A 120 -4.44 38.12 -5.68
CA TYR A 120 -5.43 37.12 -5.31
C TYR A 120 -6.40 36.82 -6.44
N VAL A 121 -6.96 35.61 -6.45
CA VAL A 121 -8.00 35.19 -7.41
C VAL A 121 -9.36 35.21 -6.73
N SER A 122 -10.35 35.80 -7.39
CA SER A 122 -11.77 35.76 -7.00
C SER A 122 -12.64 35.16 -8.09
N GLY A 123 -13.89 34.85 -7.75
CA GLY A 123 -14.89 34.28 -8.64
C GLY A 123 -15.44 32.94 -8.14
N ASP A 124 -14.89 32.42 -7.04
CA ASP A 124 -15.28 31.15 -6.45
C ASP A 124 -16.50 31.27 -5.53
N ASP A 125 -16.64 32.36 -4.78
CA ASP A 125 -17.80 32.58 -3.90
C ASP A 125 -19.08 32.87 -4.71
N LEU A 126 -19.97 31.87 -4.72
CA LEU A 126 -21.26 31.91 -5.39
C LEU A 126 -22.44 32.01 -4.41
N LEU A 127 -22.18 32.23 -3.11
CA LEU A 127 -23.24 32.39 -2.12
C LEU A 127 -24.26 33.48 -2.50
N PRO A 128 -23.87 34.65 -3.04
CA PRO A 128 -24.82 35.66 -3.49
C PRO A 128 -25.77 35.18 -4.61
N GLN A 129 -25.31 34.27 -5.47
CA GLN A 129 -26.04 33.78 -6.64
C GLN A 129 -26.96 32.61 -6.29
N VAL A 130 -26.51 31.69 -5.42
CA VAL A 130 -27.32 30.54 -4.99
C VAL A 130 -28.39 30.91 -3.96
N GLY A 131 -28.17 32.01 -3.21
CA GLY A 131 -29.06 32.48 -2.15
C GLY A 131 -28.75 31.87 -0.78
N LYS A 132 -29.56 32.24 0.22
CA LYS A 132 -29.29 31.90 1.63
C LYS A 132 -29.84 30.56 2.10
N HIS A 133 -30.67 29.89 1.30
CA HIS A 133 -31.37 28.68 1.73
C HIS A 133 -31.34 27.60 0.68
N MET A 134 -31.27 26.35 1.14
CA MET A 134 -31.46 25.18 0.30
C MET A 134 -32.87 25.18 -0.32
N PRO A 135 -33.02 24.65 -1.55
CA PRO A 135 -34.28 24.65 -2.29
C PRO A 135 -35.34 23.75 -1.64
N ALA A 136 -36.61 24.10 -1.82
CA ALA A 136 -37.75 23.37 -1.24
C ALA A 136 -38.22 22.16 -2.08
N SER A 137 -37.70 22.00 -3.30
CA SER A 137 -37.99 20.86 -4.17
C SER A 137 -36.76 20.42 -4.94
N GLN A 138 -36.73 19.15 -5.36
CA GLN A 138 -35.65 18.64 -6.20
C GLN A 138 -35.58 19.35 -7.57
N SER A 139 -36.71 19.79 -8.12
CA SER A 139 -36.77 20.50 -9.40
C SER A 139 -36.20 21.92 -9.35
N SER A 140 -36.11 22.51 -8.16
CA SER A 140 -35.51 23.83 -7.94
C SER A 140 -34.06 23.75 -7.46
N ALA A 141 -33.55 22.53 -7.22
CA ALA A 141 -32.18 22.31 -6.85
C ALA A 141 -31.25 22.32 -8.06
N LEU A 142 -30.02 22.82 -7.84
CA LEU A 142 -28.96 22.68 -8.82
C LEU A 142 -28.67 21.18 -9.08
N PRO A 143 -28.23 20.82 -10.30
CA PRO A 143 -27.93 19.43 -10.61
C PRO A 143 -26.79 18.92 -9.73
N HIS A 144 -27.00 17.76 -9.10
CA HIS A 144 -25.97 17.06 -8.33
C HIS A 144 -24.81 16.64 -9.24
N LEU A 145 -23.58 16.63 -8.72
CA LEU A 145 -22.36 16.29 -9.47
C LEU A 145 -22.47 14.94 -10.21
N ASP A 146 -23.02 13.93 -9.55
CA ASP A 146 -23.17 12.59 -10.13
C ASP A 146 -24.49 12.38 -10.91
N ALA A 147 -25.33 13.41 -11.09
CA ALA A 147 -26.66 13.26 -11.73
C ALA A 147 -26.61 12.75 -13.18
N GLY A 148 -25.47 12.91 -13.86
CA GLY A 148 -25.24 12.36 -15.20
C GLY A 148 -25.12 10.84 -15.24
N ASN A 149 -24.86 10.18 -14.11
CA ASN A 149 -24.78 8.73 -14.01
C ASN A 149 -26.16 8.13 -13.72
N LYS A 150 -26.79 7.51 -14.71
CA LYS A 150 -28.16 6.95 -14.57
C LYS A 150 -28.28 5.86 -13.50
N ASN A 151 -27.17 5.24 -13.11
CA ASN A 151 -27.16 4.13 -12.15
C ASN A 151 -27.14 4.59 -10.68
N VAL A 152 -26.96 5.89 -10.39
CA VAL A 152 -26.77 6.39 -9.00
C VAL A 152 -28.01 7.04 -8.40
N SER A 153 -29.15 7.05 -9.10
CA SER A 153 -30.35 7.78 -8.69
C SER A 153 -30.81 7.43 -7.26
N GLN A 154 -30.70 6.17 -6.87
CA GLN A 154 -31.03 5.70 -5.52
C GLN A 154 -29.99 6.13 -4.46
N SER A 155 -28.71 6.21 -4.83
CA SER A 155 -27.61 6.63 -3.96
C SER A 155 -27.69 8.11 -3.57
N LEU A 156 -28.39 8.92 -4.37
CA LEU A 156 -28.56 10.37 -4.14
C LEU A 156 -29.62 10.71 -3.09
N LYS A 157 -30.37 9.75 -2.55
CA LYS A 157 -31.45 10.02 -1.59
C LYS A 157 -30.98 10.84 -0.39
N GLU A 158 -29.83 10.50 0.18
CA GLU A 158 -29.28 11.24 1.32
C GLU A 158 -28.79 12.64 0.95
N ALA A 159 -28.30 12.85 -0.27
CA ALA A 159 -27.91 14.17 -0.76
C ALA A 159 -29.09 15.17 -0.76
N PHE A 160 -30.33 14.68 -0.88
CA PHE A 160 -31.55 15.49 -0.84
C PHE A 160 -32.24 15.50 0.53
N ALA A 161 -31.58 15.08 1.61
CA ALA A 161 -32.16 15.04 2.96
C ALA A 161 -32.71 16.40 3.45
N PHE A 162 -32.24 17.52 2.88
CA PHE A 162 -32.75 18.86 3.18
C PHE A 162 -34.20 19.10 2.73
N LEU A 163 -34.77 18.26 1.85
CA LEU A 163 -36.15 18.37 1.32
C LEU A 163 -37.25 17.85 2.27
N LYS A 164 -36.92 17.49 3.51
CA LYS A 164 -37.89 16.89 4.46
C LYS A 164 -39.10 17.82 4.67
N LYS A 165 -40.32 17.30 4.44
CA LYS A 165 -41.57 18.08 4.44
C LYS A 165 -41.93 18.60 5.84
N GLY A 166 -42.30 19.88 5.93
CA GLY A 166 -42.85 20.51 7.14
C GLY A 166 -41.87 21.38 7.93
N ASP A 167 -40.59 21.40 7.54
CA ASP A 167 -39.53 22.19 8.20
C ASP A 167 -39.25 23.52 7.47
N GLU A 168 -38.62 24.47 8.17
CA GLU A 168 -38.02 25.64 7.53
C GLU A 168 -36.85 25.26 6.62
N PRO A 169 -36.61 25.99 5.50
CA PRO A 169 -35.50 25.74 4.60
C PRO A 169 -34.15 25.77 5.32
N SER A 170 -33.28 24.80 5.05
CA SER A 170 -31.94 24.77 5.65
C SER A 170 -31.07 25.91 5.12
N GLU A 171 -30.46 26.67 6.01
CA GLU A 171 -29.60 27.81 5.64
C GLU A 171 -28.28 27.34 5.01
N ILE A 172 -27.87 27.98 3.92
CA ILE A 172 -26.58 27.78 3.27
C ILE A 172 -25.51 28.57 4.03
N VAL A 173 -24.45 27.87 4.40
CA VAL A 173 -23.29 28.39 5.13
C VAL A 173 -22.23 28.94 4.15
N SER A 174 -21.97 28.21 3.07
CA SER A 174 -21.07 28.65 2.00
C SER A 174 -21.39 27.94 0.69
N ALA A 175 -21.02 28.57 -0.43
CA ALA A 175 -21.15 28.01 -1.77
C ALA A 175 -19.96 28.43 -2.62
N ASN A 176 -18.99 27.54 -2.83
CA ASN A 176 -17.75 27.88 -3.53
C ASN A 176 -17.55 26.98 -4.75
N ALA A 177 -17.39 27.58 -5.92
CA ALA A 177 -17.04 26.90 -7.16
C ALA A 177 -15.57 26.46 -7.13
N TYR A 178 -15.29 25.28 -7.68
CA TYR A 178 -13.93 24.81 -7.89
C TYR A 178 -13.42 25.48 -9.16
N LEU A 179 -12.66 26.56 -8.99
CA LEU A 179 -12.05 27.27 -10.13
C LEU A 179 -10.88 26.47 -10.72
N GLY A 180 -10.56 26.80 -11.97
CA GLY A 180 -9.38 26.30 -12.65
C GLY A 180 -8.08 27.00 -12.22
N ALA A 181 -7.09 26.91 -13.09
CA ALA A 181 -5.77 27.49 -13.00
C ALA A 181 -5.63 28.78 -13.83
N ARG A 182 -6.64 29.18 -14.61
CA ARG A 182 -6.57 30.37 -15.49
C ARG A 182 -6.28 31.66 -14.74
N GLY A 183 -6.92 31.90 -13.60
CA GLY A 183 -6.68 33.08 -12.76
C GLY A 183 -5.25 33.10 -12.21
N ILE A 184 -4.73 31.92 -11.86
CA ILE A 184 -3.34 31.75 -11.41
C ILE A 184 -2.35 32.05 -12.54
N ALA A 185 -2.55 31.44 -13.70
CA ALA A 185 -1.71 31.68 -14.88
C ALA A 185 -1.77 33.14 -15.33
N THR A 186 -2.95 33.76 -15.29
CA THR A 186 -3.16 35.19 -15.60
C THR A 186 -2.40 36.08 -14.62
N ALA A 187 -2.50 35.81 -13.32
CA ALA A 187 -1.75 36.55 -12.30
C ALA A 187 -0.23 36.47 -12.53
N PHE A 188 0.31 35.27 -12.80
CA PHE A 188 1.73 35.11 -13.10
C PHE A 188 2.16 35.82 -14.39
N ARG A 189 1.37 35.74 -15.47
CA ARG A 189 1.62 36.48 -16.73
C ARG A 189 1.64 38.00 -16.52
N MET A 190 0.78 38.51 -15.64
CA MET A 190 0.74 39.94 -15.26
C MET A 190 1.83 40.33 -14.23
N GLY A 191 2.67 39.37 -13.84
CA GLY A 191 3.87 39.57 -13.04
C GLY A 191 3.67 39.44 -11.54
N ALA A 192 2.68 38.66 -11.08
CA ALA A 192 2.61 38.24 -9.68
C ALA A 192 3.77 37.29 -9.33
N ASP A 193 4.24 37.37 -8.09
CA ASP A 193 5.18 36.43 -7.49
C ASP A 193 4.49 35.51 -6.49
N ILE A 194 3.46 36.02 -5.81
CA ILE A 194 2.64 35.25 -4.86
C ILE A 194 1.18 35.40 -5.29
N VAL A 195 0.51 34.27 -5.53
CA VAL A 195 -0.91 34.19 -5.91
C VAL A 195 -1.68 33.46 -4.82
N ILE A 196 -2.71 34.12 -4.30
CA ILE A 196 -3.54 33.60 -3.21
C ILE A 196 -4.96 33.38 -3.73
N CYS A 197 -5.42 32.14 -3.67
CA CYS A 197 -6.73 31.75 -4.18
C CYS A 197 -7.69 31.46 -3.01
N GLY A 198 -8.99 31.63 -3.28
CA GLY A 198 -10.05 30.96 -2.52
C GLY A 198 -10.16 29.51 -2.97
N ARG A 199 -11.37 29.02 -3.26
CA ARG A 199 -11.54 27.67 -3.81
C ARG A 199 -11.11 27.61 -5.27
N VAL A 200 -10.00 26.91 -5.50
CA VAL A 200 -9.62 26.33 -6.80
C VAL A 200 -9.64 24.81 -6.66
N SER A 201 -9.70 24.09 -7.77
CA SER A 201 -9.42 22.65 -7.77
C SER A 201 -8.00 22.39 -7.25
N ASP A 202 -7.81 21.27 -6.57
CA ASP A 202 -6.62 20.98 -5.75
C ASP A 202 -5.33 21.03 -6.59
N ALA A 203 -5.39 20.52 -7.82
CA ALA A 203 -4.26 20.52 -8.77
C ALA A 203 -4.03 21.87 -9.48
N SER A 204 -4.98 22.81 -9.42
CA SER A 204 -4.92 24.09 -10.16
C SER A 204 -3.67 24.93 -9.88
N PRO A 205 -3.14 25.03 -8.64
CA PRO A 205 -1.89 25.72 -8.38
C PRO A 205 -0.70 25.16 -9.17
N VAL A 206 -0.63 23.84 -9.32
CA VAL A 206 0.44 23.15 -10.07
C VAL A 206 0.25 23.36 -11.57
N ILE A 207 -0.97 23.22 -12.07
CA ILE A 207 -1.31 23.53 -13.47
C ILE A 207 -0.95 24.98 -13.79
N GLY A 208 -1.33 25.95 -12.95
CA GLY A 208 -1.08 27.38 -13.17
C GLY A 208 0.41 27.72 -13.21
N ALA A 209 1.22 27.07 -12.37
CA ALA A 209 2.67 27.19 -12.39
C ALA A 209 3.29 26.63 -13.67
N ALA A 210 2.93 25.41 -14.07
CA ALA A 210 3.45 24.78 -15.30
C ALA A 210 3.00 25.51 -16.57
N TRP A 211 1.73 25.93 -16.60
CA TRP A 211 1.14 26.69 -17.68
C TRP A 211 1.86 28.02 -17.88
N TYR A 212 2.12 28.74 -16.79
CA TYR A 212 2.94 29.94 -16.87
C TYR A 212 4.35 29.60 -17.37
N TRP A 213 5.05 28.63 -16.78
CA TRP A 213 6.45 28.32 -17.12
C TRP A 213 6.69 27.96 -18.59
N TRP A 214 5.80 27.14 -19.17
CA TRP A 214 5.92 26.69 -20.56
C TRP A 214 5.26 27.63 -21.56
N GLY A 215 4.50 28.63 -21.07
CA GLY A 215 3.78 29.57 -21.92
C GLY A 215 2.69 28.89 -22.76
N TRP A 216 2.08 27.82 -22.24
CA TRP A 216 1.04 27.08 -22.95
C TRP A 216 -0.16 27.97 -23.29
N SER A 217 -0.88 27.60 -24.35
CA SER A 217 -2.17 28.17 -24.73
C SER A 217 -3.34 27.55 -23.94
N ASP A 218 -4.53 28.13 -24.06
CA ASP A 218 -5.78 27.61 -23.48
C ASP A 218 -6.28 26.29 -24.08
N THR A 219 -5.65 25.87 -25.19
CA THR A 219 -6.01 24.67 -25.96
C THR A 219 -4.89 23.65 -26.01
N ASP A 220 -3.80 23.85 -25.26
CA ASP A 220 -2.71 22.85 -25.12
C ASP A 220 -3.14 21.76 -24.14
N TYR A 221 -4.28 21.11 -24.43
CA TYR A 221 -4.99 20.26 -23.49
C TYR A 221 -4.16 19.05 -23.04
N ASP A 222 -3.30 18.48 -23.90
CA ASP A 222 -2.36 17.38 -23.58
C ASP A 222 -1.51 17.77 -22.37
N ALA A 223 -0.91 18.96 -22.45
CA ALA A 223 0.01 19.46 -21.46
C ALA A 223 -0.71 19.87 -20.16
N LEU A 224 -1.91 20.46 -20.28
CA LEU A 224 -2.76 20.79 -19.14
C LEU A 224 -3.26 19.53 -18.41
N ALA A 225 -3.62 18.47 -19.14
CA ALA A 225 -4.04 17.20 -18.58
C ALA A 225 -2.87 16.47 -17.89
N GLY A 226 -1.68 16.52 -18.47
CA GLY A 226 -0.45 16.03 -17.82
C GLY A 226 -0.14 16.79 -16.53
N ALA A 227 -0.24 18.12 -16.55
CA ALA A 227 -0.06 18.96 -15.37
C ALA A 227 -1.14 18.74 -14.29
N LEU A 228 -2.37 18.40 -14.68
CA LEU A 228 -3.44 17.98 -13.76
C LEU A 228 -3.02 16.72 -12.99
N VAL A 229 -2.50 15.71 -13.68
CA VAL A 229 -1.99 14.49 -13.04
C VAL A 229 -0.76 14.79 -12.19
N ALA A 230 0.14 15.65 -12.64
CA ALA A 230 1.28 16.09 -11.84
C ALA A 230 0.85 16.78 -10.54
N GLY A 231 -0.19 17.63 -10.59
CA GLY A 231 -0.78 18.28 -9.43
C GLY A 231 -1.37 17.28 -8.44
N HIS A 232 -2.20 16.37 -8.95
CA HIS A 232 -2.80 15.26 -8.18
C HIS A 232 -1.75 14.46 -7.41
N LEU A 233 -0.59 14.21 -8.03
CA LEU A 233 0.49 13.44 -7.42
C LEU A 233 1.21 14.16 -6.29
N ILE A 234 1.14 15.50 -6.19
CA ILE A 234 1.88 16.25 -5.17
C ILE A 234 1.01 17.05 -4.20
N GLU A 235 -0.29 17.22 -4.48
CA GLU A 235 -1.19 18.05 -3.66
C GLU A 235 -1.45 17.47 -2.26
N CYS A 236 -1.60 16.14 -2.11
CA CYS A 236 -1.95 15.50 -0.83
C CYS A 236 -0.74 15.28 0.11
N SER A 237 0.03 16.33 0.37
CA SER A 237 1.16 16.30 1.32
C SER A 237 2.16 15.18 0.97
N ALA A 238 2.49 14.30 1.91
CA ALA A 238 3.47 13.23 1.75
C ALA A 238 2.95 11.95 1.06
N TYR A 239 1.77 11.93 0.44
CA TYR A 239 1.20 10.66 -0.07
C TYR A 239 2.09 9.97 -1.14
N SER A 240 2.63 10.72 -2.10
CA SER A 240 3.59 10.16 -3.08
C SER A 240 4.95 9.79 -2.50
N THR A 241 5.23 10.16 -1.24
CA THR A 241 6.46 9.84 -0.52
C THR A 241 6.26 8.80 0.60
N GLY A 242 5.07 8.21 0.70
CA GLY A 242 4.75 7.13 1.65
C GLY A 242 3.72 7.47 2.73
N GLY A 243 3.15 8.67 2.71
CA GLY A 243 2.04 9.04 3.58
C GLY A 243 0.83 8.13 3.34
N ASN A 244 0.35 7.48 4.40
CA ASN A 244 -0.79 6.55 4.35
C ASN A 244 -0.56 5.39 3.34
N PHE A 245 0.68 4.93 3.26
CA PHE A 245 1.10 3.82 2.40
C PHE A 245 0.92 2.47 3.08
N ALA A 246 0.24 1.55 2.39
CA ALA A 246 -0.25 0.30 2.95
C ALA A 246 0.83 -0.77 3.20
N ALA A 247 2.07 -0.49 2.79
CA ALA A 247 3.23 -1.38 2.89
C ALA A 247 4.42 -0.73 3.64
N PHE A 248 4.15 0.26 4.50
CA PHE A 248 5.16 0.99 5.26
C PHE A 248 6.08 0.11 6.12
N GLN A 249 5.60 -1.05 6.58
CA GLN A 249 6.38 -2.02 7.35
C GLN A 249 7.33 -2.89 6.51
N GLU A 250 7.28 -2.85 5.19
CA GLU A 250 8.07 -3.75 4.36
C GLU A 250 9.51 -3.25 4.19
N GLU A 251 10.48 -4.11 4.52
CA GLU A 251 11.92 -3.83 4.47
C GLU A 251 12.41 -3.34 3.10
N ARG A 252 11.75 -3.74 2.00
CA ARG A 252 12.12 -3.28 0.65
C ARG A 252 11.94 -1.77 0.46
N TYR A 253 11.14 -1.12 1.33
CA TYR A 253 10.96 0.33 1.36
C TYR A 253 11.69 0.97 2.57
N GLY A 254 12.57 0.23 3.25
CA GLY A 254 13.33 0.70 4.40
C GLY A 254 12.59 0.64 5.75
N GLY A 255 11.46 -0.07 5.81
CA GLY A 255 10.71 -0.32 7.05
C GLY A 255 10.12 0.94 7.69
N VAL A 256 9.61 0.77 8.91
CA VAL A 256 8.86 1.83 9.63
C VAL A 256 9.66 3.12 9.80
N GLU A 257 10.97 3.02 10.05
CA GLU A 257 11.85 4.18 10.26
C GLU A 257 11.90 5.12 9.06
N THR A 258 11.74 4.59 7.84
CA THR A 258 11.74 5.40 6.62
C THR A 258 10.55 6.36 6.57
N PHE A 259 9.42 5.99 7.17
CA PHE A 259 8.15 6.72 7.07
C PHE A 259 7.80 7.54 8.33
N LEU A 260 8.76 7.78 9.22
CA LEU A 260 8.54 8.60 10.43
C LEU A 260 8.28 10.08 10.10
N ASP A 261 9.02 10.63 9.12
CA ASP A 261 8.90 12.01 8.64
C ASP A 261 9.10 12.06 7.12
N PRO A 262 8.11 11.57 6.33
CA PRO A 262 8.21 11.55 4.88
C PRO A 262 8.18 12.97 4.33
N GLY A 263 9.23 13.35 3.59
CA GLY A 263 9.31 14.68 2.99
C GLY A 263 8.23 14.90 1.93
N PHE A 264 7.88 16.13 1.63
CA PHE A 264 6.82 16.41 0.64
C PHE A 264 7.34 16.31 -0.80
N PRO A 265 6.54 15.80 -1.74
CA PRO A 265 6.95 15.55 -3.11
C PRO A 265 7.10 16.83 -3.94
N ILE A 266 7.83 16.67 -5.04
CA ILE A 266 8.12 17.67 -6.06
C ILE A 266 7.77 17.05 -7.41
N ALA A 267 7.05 17.79 -8.25
CA ALA A 267 6.84 17.43 -9.65
C ALA A 267 7.80 18.23 -10.55
N GLU A 268 8.50 17.53 -11.43
CA GLU A 268 9.26 18.10 -12.52
C GLU A 268 8.46 17.96 -13.81
N VAL A 269 7.73 19.01 -14.20
CA VAL A 269 6.77 18.95 -15.32
C VAL A 269 7.44 19.38 -16.62
N GLU A 270 7.41 18.48 -17.60
CA GLU A 270 7.94 18.64 -18.96
C GLU A 270 7.02 19.49 -19.84
N LYS A 271 7.52 19.90 -21.01
CA LYS A 271 6.77 20.73 -21.96
C LYS A 271 5.50 20.07 -22.49
N ASP A 272 5.48 18.75 -22.57
CA ASP A 272 4.35 17.94 -23.02
C ASP A 272 3.38 17.57 -21.88
N GLY A 273 3.62 18.06 -20.66
CA GLY A 273 2.84 17.74 -19.47
C GLY A 273 3.20 16.43 -18.77
N SER A 274 4.07 15.59 -19.36
CA SER A 274 4.64 14.46 -18.62
C SER A 274 5.46 14.97 -17.43
N CYS A 275 5.62 14.15 -16.39
CA CYS A 275 6.34 14.61 -15.20
C CYS A 275 7.23 13.55 -14.56
N VAL A 276 8.20 14.01 -13.77
CA VAL A 276 8.91 13.17 -12.82
C VAL A 276 8.53 13.59 -11.41
N VAL A 277 8.00 12.67 -10.62
CA VAL A 277 7.78 12.86 -9.18
C VAL A 277 9.08 12.51 -8.46
N THR A 278 9.50 13.38 -7.54
CA THR A 278 10.72 13.25 -6.72
C THR A 278 10.49 13.88 -5.36
N LYS A 279 11.48 13.81 -4.46
CA LYS A 279 11.51 14.59 -3.21
C LYS A 279 12.87 15.27 -3.02
N HIS A 280 12.98 16.12 -1.99
CA HIS A 280 14.28 16.65 -1.58
C HIS A 280 15.21 15.53 -1.07
N GLU A 281 16.50 15.67 -1.32
CA GLU A 281 17.49 14.76 -0.77
C GLU A 281 17.58 14.93 0.76
N GLY A 282 17.77 13.82 1.48
CA GLY A 282 17.91 13.82 2.94
C GLY A 282 16.60 13.89 3.73
N THR A 283 15.44 14.00 3.07
CA THR A 283 14.14 13.84 3.73
C THR A 283 13.72 12.38 3.79
N GLY A 284 12.89 12.01 4.78
CA GLY A 284 12.33 10.66 4.89
C GLY A 284 11.38 10.31 3.73
N GLY A 285 10.81 9.11 3.80
CA GLY A 285 9.91 8.55 2.80
C GLY A 285 10.65 7.95 1.59
N VAL A 286 9.88 7.44 0.64
CA VAL A 286 10.37 6.90 -0.64
C VAL A 286 9.47 7.36 -1.79
N VAL A 287 10.06 7.68 -2.94
CA VAL A 287 9.31 7.89 -4.18
C VAL A 287 9.60 6.75 -5.14
N ASP A 288 8.64 5.84 -5.31
CA ASP A 288 8.73 4.73 -6.24
C ASP A 288 7.40 4.50 -6.97
N GLU A 289 7.36 3.49 -7.85
CA GLU A 289 6.16 3.20 -8.63
C GLU A 289 4.95 2.89 -7.76
N ASP A 290 5.13 2.30 -6.58
CA ASP A 290 4.04 1.86 -5.73
C ASP A 290 3.46 3.04 -4.94
N THR A 291 4.30 3.93 -4.39
CA THR A 291 3.80 5.15 -3.73
C THR A 291 3.10 6.06 -4.73
N VAL A 292 3.65 6.19 -5.96
CA VAL A 292 3.04 6.97 -7.03
C VAL A 292 1.76 6.33 -7.57
N ARG A 293 1.68 5.00 -7.74
CA ARG A 293 0.43 4.30 -8.10
C ARG A 293 -0.63 4.46 -7.02
N CYS A 294 -0.25 4.34 -5.75
CA CYS A 294 -1.15 4.59 -4.62
C CYS A 294 -1.75 5.99 -4.71
N GLN A 295 -0.92 7.03 -4.86
CA GLN A 295 -1.44 8.39 -4.96
C GLN A 295 -2.25 8.62 -6.23
N LEU A 296 -1.80 8.10 -7.38
CA LEU A 296 -2.54 8.23 -8.64
C LEU A 296 -3.96 7.67 -8.51
N LEU A 297 -4.12 6.51 -7.86
CA LEU A 297 -5.41 5.84 -7.71
C LEU A 297 -6.30 6.41 -6.59
N TYR A 298 -5.76 7.30 -5.76
CA TYR A 298 -6.50 8.01 -4.71
C TYR A 298 -7.44 9.05 -5.34
N GLU A 299 -8.68 9.16 -4.86
CA GLU A 299 -9.63 10.22 -5.23
C GLU A 299 -10.01 10.33 -6.71
N LEU A 300 -9.76 9.26 -7.48
CA LEU A 300 -10.21 9.18 -8.87
C LEU A 300 -11.70 8.83 -8.98
N GLN A 301 -12.34 9.39 -10.01
CA GLN A 301 -13.70 9.06 -10.40
C GLN A 301 -13.70 8.35 -11.76
N GLY A 302 -13.25 7.11 -11.77
CA GLY A 302 -13.13 6.30 -12.98
C GLY A 302 -11.85 6.63 -13.76
N ASN A 303 -11.88 6.46 -15.08
CA ASN A 303 -10.70 6.60 -15.96
C ASN A 303 -10.56 7.99 -16.61
N VAL A 304 -11.53 8.89 -16.41
CA VAL A 304 -11.49 10.27 -16.91
C VAL A 304 -11.51 11.20 -15.71
N TYR A 305 -10.36 11.80 -15.41
CA TYR A 305 -10.23 12.78 -14.34
C TYR A 305 -10.65 14.16 -14.84
N MET A 306 -11.65 14.74 -14.19
CA MET A 306 -12.29 15.99 -14.59
C MET A 306 -11.68 17.18 -13.86
N HIS A 307 -11.42 18.26 -14.60
CA HIS A 307 -10.96 19.53 -14.08
C HIS A 307 -11.60 20.69 -14.88
N SER A 308 -11.58 21.90 -14.32
CA SER A 308 -12.19 23.09 -14.91
C SER A 308 -11.52 23.55 -16.21
N ASP A 309 -10.23 23.23 -16.40
CA ASP A 309 -9.47 23.64 -17.59
C ASP A 309 -9.23 22.52 -18.60
N SER A 310 -9.29 21.26 -18.19
CA SER A 310 -9.11 20.09 -19.06
C SER A 310 -9.72 18.82 -18.43
N LYS A 311 -9.81 17.75 -19.19
CA LYS A 311 -10.03 16.39 -18.67
C LYS A 311 -8.81 15.53 -19.01
N ALA A 312 -8.35 14.72 -18.05
CA ALA A 312 -7.29 13.75 -18.25
C ALA A 312 -7.89 12.34 -18.41
N VAL A 313 -7.61 11.69 -19.54
CA VAL A 313 -7.94 10.30 -19.83
C VAL A 313 -6.76 9.43 -19.44
N LEU A 314 -6.99 8.51 -18.50
CA LEU A 314 -5.96 7.76 -17.79
C LEU A 314 -5.76 6.33 -18.34
N ASP A 315 -6.46 5.93 -19.40
CA ASP A 315 -6.43 4.56 -19.96
C ASP A 315 -5.03 4.03 -20.30
N ALA A 316 -4.13 4.95 -20.69
CA ALA A 316 -2.77 4.64 -21.13
C ALA A 316 -1.69 5.16 -20.16
N VAL A 317 -2.06 5.53 -18.93
CA VAL A 317 -1.12 6.07 -17.93
C VAL A 317 0.02 5.09 -17.66
N LEU A 318 1.25 5.60 -17.70
CA LEU A 318 2.47 4.87 -17.38
C LEU A 318 3.08 5.46 -16.12
N VAL A 319 3.61 4.58 -15.26
CA VAL A 319 4.33 4.94 -14.03
C VAL A 319 5.58 4.09 -14.00
N GLU A 320 6.74 4.73 -14.18
CA GLU A 320 8.02 4.06 -14.42
C GLU A 320 9.11 4.61 -13.50
N CYS A 321 9.80 3.74 -12.76
CA CYS A 321 10.99 4.12 -12.00
C CYS A 321 12.14 4.46 -12.96
N ILE A 322 12.71 5.66 -12.81
CA ILE A 322 13.83 6.14 -13.64
C ILE A 322 15.10 6.44 -12.82
N GLY A 323 15.04 6.20 -11.51
CA GLY A 323 16.16 6.41 -10.59
C GLY A 323 15.70 6.36 -9.14
N LYS A 324 16.65 6.43 -8.20
CA LYS A 324 16.34 6.51 -6.77
C LYS A 324 15.47 7.73 -6.49
N ASP A 325 14.34 7.52 -5.83
CA ASP A 325 13.35 8.55 -5.50
C ASP A 325 12.84 9.34 -6.72
N ARG A 326 12.80 8.72 -7.91
CA ARG A 326 12.41 9.38 -9.16
C ARG A 326 11.55 8.48 -10.03
N VAL A 327 10.31 8.91 -10.24
CA VAL A 327 9.30 8.15 -11.00
C VAL A 327 8.72 9.03 -12.09
N ARG A 328 8.81 8.55 -13.33
CA ARG A 328 8.22 9.21 -14.50
C ARG A 328 6.77 8.80 -14.64
N VAL A 329 5.89 9.77 -14.87
CA VAL A 329 4.47 9.56 -15.20
C VAL A 329 4.17 10.17 -16.57
N SER A 330 3.56 9.38 -17.44
CA SER A 330 3.26 9.77 -18.83
C SER A 330 2.05 9.00 -19.39
N GLY A 331 1.72 9.19 -20.68
CA GLY A 331 0.63 8.48 -21.35
C GLY A 331 -0.77 9.02 -21.03
N ILE A 332 -0.86 10.25 -20.52
CA ILE A 332 -2.11 10.96 -20.30
C ILE A 332 -2.60 11.52 -21.62
N ARG A 333 -3.85 11.25 -21.97
CA ARG A 333 -4.52 11.85 -23.13
C ARG A 333 -5.53 12.88 -22.66
N GLU A 334 -5.74 13.90 -23.46
CA GLU A 334 -6.57 15.03 -23.15
C GLU A 334 -7.98 14.99 -23.74
N LEU A 335 -8.84 15.79 -23.13
CA LEU A 335 -10.09 16.29 -23.70
C LEU A 335 -10.35 17.73 -23.21
N PRO A 336 -11.05 18.59 -24.00
CA PRO A 336 -11.49 19.91 -23.55
C PRO A 336 -12.31 19.81 -22.25
N PRO A 337 -12.36 20.84 -21.40
CA PRO A 337 -13.09 20.76 -20.13
C PRO A 337 -14.61 20.60 -20.33
N PRO A 338 -15.33 20.06 -19.33
CA PRO A 338 -16.80 20.06 -19.33
C PRO A 338 -17.37 21.49 -19.30
N PRO A 339 -18.62 21.71 -19.77
CA PRO A 339 -19.28 23.01 -19.67
C PRO A 339 -19.61 23.42 -18.23
N THR A 340 -19.49 22.50 -17.26
CA THR A 340 -19.78 22.75 -15.86
C THR A 340 -18.59 22.44 -14.95
N THR A 341 -18.49 23.12 -13.81
CA THR A 341 -17.54 22.81 -12.73
C THR A 341 -18.25 22.36 -11.45
N LYS A 342 -17.51 21.77 -10.52
CA LYS A 342 -18.01 21.40 -9.19
C LYS A 342 -18.30 22.67 -8.38
N LEU A 343 -19.47 22.71 -7.75
CA LEU A 343 -19.87 23.73 -6.78
C LEU A 343 -20.12 23.06 -5.44
N ALA A 344 -19.30 23.40 -4.45
CA ALA A 344 -19.47 22.88 -3.10
C ALA A 344 -20.44 23.76 -2.30
N ILE A 345 -21.64 23.24 -2.03
CA ILE A 345 -22.64 23.91 -1.20
C ILE A 345 -22.68 23.25 0.16
N PHE A 346 -22.51 24.06 1.20
CA PHE A 346 -22.57 23.62 2.59
C PHE A 346 -23.76 24.26 3.27
N TYR A 347 -24.54 23.48 4.00
CA TYR A 347 -25.76 23.96 4.66
C TYR A 347 -25.90 23.39 6.07
N LYS A 348 -26.67 24.06 6.91
CA LYS A 348 -26.92 23.63 8.30
C LYS A 348 -27.69 22.30 8.29
N GLY A 349 -27.03 21.22 8.73
CA GLY A 349 -27.59 19.88 8.73
C GLY A 349 -28.51 19.59 9.92
N GLY A 350 -28.37 20.35 11.00
CA GLY A 350 -29.05 20.12 12.28
C GLY A 350 -28.01 19.90 13.37
N TYR A 351 -28.30 18.98 14.29
CA TYR A 351 -27.44 18.60 15.39
C TYR A 351 -27.10 17.10 15.32
N GLU A 352 -25.95 16.74 15.87
CA GLU A 352 -25.52 15.36 16.04
C GLU A 352 -24.94 15.12 17.43
N CYS A 353 -25.03 13.89 17.92
CA CYS A 353 -24.36 13.46 19.12
C CYS A 353 -23.82 12.04 18.98
N GLN A 354 -22.80 11.74 19.77
CA GLN A 354 -22.18 10.42 19.83
C GLN A 354 -21.97 9.99 21.29
N LEU A 355 -22.64 8.92 21.70
CA LEU A 355 -22.42 8.24 22.97
C LEU A 355 -21.52 7.03 22.79
N LEU A 356 -20.67 6.79 23.78
CA LEU A 356 -19.69 5.71 23.77
C LEU A 356 -19.83 4.94 25.08
N VAL A 357 -20.29 3.69 24.98
CA VAL A 357 -20.48 2.81 26.14
C VAL A 357 -19.82 1.47 25.88
N ASN A 358 -19.44 0.78 26.94
CA ASN A 358 -18.70 -0.47 26.87
C ASN A 358 -19.46 -1.60 27.57
N ALA A 359 -19.24 -2.83 27.11
CA ALA A 359 -19.67 -4.03 27.79
C ALA A 359 -18.51 -5.01 27.94
N ALA A 360 -18.32 -5.59 29.13
CA ALA A 360 -17.30 -6.61 29.37
C ALA A 360 -17.91 -8.00 29.63
N GLY A 361 -17.15 -9.05 29.32
CA GLY A 361 -17.47 -10.44 29.63
C GLY A 361 -18.34 -11.14 28.58
N TYR A 362 -18.65 -12.42 28.83
CA TYR A 362 -19.47 -13.25 27.94
C TYR A 362 -20.90 -12.70 27.77
N GLY A 363 -21.61 -13.19 26.75
CA GLY A 363 -22.98 -12.75 26.45
C GLY A 363 -23.07 -11.27 26.02
N TRP A 364 -21.98 -10.72 25.48
CA TRP A 364 -21.92 -9.32 25.09
C TRP A 364 -22.92 -8.96 23.98
N LYS A 365 -23.34 -9.93 23.14
CA LYS A 365 -24.39 -9.74 22.12
C LYS A 365 -25.72 -9.39 22.77
N GLU A 366 -26.13 -10.21 23.74
CA GLU A 366 -27.36 -10.02 24.51
C GLU A 366 -27.31 -8.75 25.35
N LYS A 367 -26.12 -8.36 25.84
CA LYS A 367 -25.90 -7.08 26.55
C LYS A 367 -26.15 -5.89 25.64
N CYS A 368 -25.59 -5.90 24.42
CA CYS A 368 -25.83 -4.86 23.42
C CYS A 368 -27.31 -4.78 23.02
N ASP A 369 -27.96 -5.94 22.79
CA ASP A 369 -29.39 -6.04 22.51
C ASP A 369 -30.24 -5.43 23.62
N LEU A 370 -29.93 -5.77 24.87
CA LEU A 370 -30.63 -5.23 26.02
C LEU A 370 -30.44 -3.72 26.10
N PHE A 371 -29.22 -3.22 25.92
CA PHE A 371 -28.93 -1.78 25.96
C PHE A 371 -29.73 -1.00 24.93
N GLU A 372 -29.71 -1.40 23.67
CA GLU A 372 -30.49 -0.73 22.63
C GLU A 372 -31.99 -0.76 22.93
N LYS A 373 -32.53 -1.93 23.29
CA LYS A 373 -33.95 -2.07 23.66
C LYS A 373 -34.31 -1.17 24.83
N GLN A 374 -33.45 -1.08 25.85
CA GLN A 374 -33.65 -0.24 27.02
C GLN A 374 -33.62 1.25 26.67
N VAL A 375 -32.65 1.70 25.86
CA VAL A 375 -32.58 3.10 25.43
C VAL A 375 -33.80 3.47 24.60
N ARG A 376 -34.15 2.66 23.59
CA ARG A 376 -35.35 2.90 22.77
C ARG A 376 -36.64 2.90 23.60
N PHE A 377 -36.78 1.97 24.54
CA PHE A 377 -37.92 1.92 25.47
C PHE A 377 -38.02 3.18 26.34
N GLN A 378 -36.90 3.66 26.90
CA GLN A 378 -36.89 4.87 27.72
C GLN A 378 -37.19 6.15 26.91
N MET A 379 -36.77 6.20 25.65
CA MET A 379 -37.08 7.34 24.77
C MET A 379 -38.57 7.37 24.38
N GLY A 380 -39.17 6.21 24.14
CA GLY A 380 -40.53 6.10 23.62
C GLY A 380 -40.65 6.54 22.15
N ASP A 381 -41.78 6.20 21.52
CA ASP A 381 -41.99 6.38 20.09
C ASP A 381 -41.98 7.86 19.66
N GLU A 382 -42.50 8.76 20.50
CA GLU A 382 -42.56 10.19 20.20
C GLU A 382 -41.17 10.83 20.07
N ALA A 383 -40.24 10.47 20.95
CA ALA A 383 -38.87 10.98 20.89
C ALA A 383 -38.09 10.37 19.70
N LEU A 384 -38.29 9.09 19.43
CA LEU A 384 -37.66 8.40 18.30
C LEU A 384 -38.09 8.98 16.95
N GLN A 385 -39.35 9.39 16.78
CA GLN A 385 -39.85 10.02 15.56
C GLN A 385 -39.26 11.41 15.28
N LYS A 386 -38.69 12.08 16.30
CA LYS A 386 -38.04 13.40 16.17
C LYS A 386 -36.59 13.28 15.66
N LEU A 387 -36.02 12.08 15.64
CA LEU A 387 -34.67 11.86 15.14
C LEU A 387 -34.68 11.70 13.62
N ASP A 388 -33.67 12.28 12.96
CA ASP A 388 -33.41 12.02 11.55
C ASP A 388 -32.67 10.70 11.37
N PHE A 389 -31.79 10.38 12.33
CA PHE A 389 -30.98 9.17 12.35
C PHE A 389 -30.68 8.77 13.80
N ILE A 390 -30.74 7.48 14.11
CA ILE A 390 -30.19 6.90 15.34
C ILE A 390 -29.71 5.49 15.07
N GLU A 391 -28.48 5.22 15.46
CA GLU A 391 -27.88 3.93 15.27
C GLU A 391 -27.03 3.52 16.47
N PHE A 392 -27.19 2.26 16.86
CA PHE A 392 -26.40 1.59 17.88
C PHE A 392 -25.38 0.70 17.16
N GLN A 393 -24.19 1.23 16.92
CA GLN A 393 -23.12 0.52 16.24
C GLN A 393 -22.44 -0.42 17.25
N ARG A 394 -22.62 -1.74 17.04
CA ARG A 394 -22.18 -2.83 17.92
C ARG A 394 -21.35 -3.81 17.12
N TYR A 395 -20.30 -4.35 17.70
CA TYR A 395 -19.21 -4.81 16.88
C TYR A 395 -18.89 -6.32 17.02
N ILE A 396 -19.14 -7.11 15.95
CA ILE A 396 -19.06 -8.59 15.93
C ILE A 396 -18.16 -9.08 14.79
N LEU A 397 -17.12 -9.87 15.07
CA LEU A 397 -16.55 -10.80 14.07
C LEU A 397 -17.40 -12.06 14.07
N ALA A 398 -17.96 -12.39 12.91
CA ALA A 398 -18.50 -13.71 12.68
C ALA A 398 -17.33 -14.67 12.46
N MET A 399 -17.00 -15.47 13.48
CA MET A 399 -16.67 -16.86 13.19
C MET A 399 -18.00 -17.56 12.88
N ALA A 400 -17.95 -18.42 11.87
CA ALA A 400 -19.09 -19.02 11.18
C ALA A 400 -20.26 -19.42 12.10
N ASP A 401 -21.44 -18.83 11.87
CA ASP A 401 -22.63 -19.62 11.57
C ASP A 401 -23.77 -18.76 11.01
N ILE A 402 -24.54 -19.39 10.13
CA ILE A 402 -25.55 -18.83 9.25
C ILE A 402 -26.87 -18.60 10.00
N SER A 403 -27.37 -17.35 10.04
CA SER A 403 -28.81 -17.05 9.91
C SER A 403 -29.02 -15.57 9.60
N PHE A 404 -29.86 -15.32 8.59
CA PHE A 404 -30.18 -14.01 8.03
C PHE A 404 -31.12 -13.21 8.94
N ASP A 405 -30.69 -12.03 9.36
CA ASP A 405 -31.60 -10.91 9.62
C ASP A 405 -30.89 -9.56 9.40
N ASN A 406 -31.62 -8.55 8.91
CA ASN A 406 -31.11 -7.31 8.32
C ASN A 406 -30.73 -6.20 9.34
N ALA A 407 -30.60 -6.52 10.63
CA ALA A 407 -30.48 -5.53 11.70
C ALA A 407 -29.03 -5.16 12.14
N ASP A 408 -27.98 -5.82 11.63
CA ASP A 408 -26.62 -5.72 12.20
C ASP A 408 -25.53 -5.28 11.18
N ARG A 409 -25.46 -3.97 10.88
CA ARG A 409 -24.67 -3.41 9.76
C ARG A 409 -23.30 -2.76 10.07
N PHE A 410 -22.82 -2.63 11.31
CA PHE A 410 -21.56 -1.88 11.61
C PHE A 410 -20.66 -2.58 12.66
N ARG A 411 -19.35 -2.86 12.39
CA ARG A 411 -18.39 -3.77 13.16
C ARG A 411 -16.93 -3.23 13.45
N ILE A 412 -16.32 -3.46 14.65
CA ILE A 412 -15.14 -2.78 15.37
C ILE A 412 -14.86 -3.44 16.76
N GLY A 413 -13.91 -4.38 16.83
CA GLY A 413 -13.43 -4.97 18.10
C GLY A 413 -14.36 -6.07 18.67
N VAL A 414 -13.77 -7.18 19.11
CA VAL A 414 -14.49 -8.34 19.66
C VAL A 414 -13.77 -8.82 20.91
N PRO A 415 -14.50 -9.07 22.02
CA PRO A 415 -13.91 -9.73 23.17
C PRO A 415 -13.31 -11.08 22.76
N ALA A 416 -12.05 -11.32 23.12
CA ALA A 416 -11.40 -12.60 22.98
C ALA A 416 -12.24 -13.70 23.65
N GLU A 417 -12.32 -14.88 23.02
CA GLU A 417 -13.07 -16.02 23.56
C GLU A 417 -12.60 -16.41 24.96
N ASN A 418 -11.28 -16.31 25.20
CA ASN A 418 -10.66 -16.46 26.50
C ASN A 418 -9.72 -15.26 26.77
N PRO A 419 -10.23 -14.19 27.41
CA PRO A 419 -9.49 -12.94 27.55
C PRO A 419 -8.41 -13.05 28.62
N LEU A 420 -7.19 -12.61 28.29
CA LEU A 420 -6.06 -12.55 29.23
C LEU A 420 -6.15 -11.35 30.17
N ASP A 421 -6.91 -10.32 29.78
CA ASP A 421 -7.11 -9.09 30.55
C ASP A 421 -8.52 -8.52 30.31
N GLN A 422 -8.89 -7.49 31.05
CA GLN A 422 -10.22 -6.88 30.93
C GLN A 422 -10.46 -6.23 29.56
N ASN A 423 -9.44 -5.63 28.95
CA ASN A 423 -9.57 -4.93 27.67
C ASN A 423 -9.88 -5.91 26.54
N SER A 424 -9.21 -7.05 26.51
CA SER A 424 -9.51 -8.16 25.61
C SER A 424 -10.86 -8.82 25.90
N SER A 425 -11.52 -8.53 27.03
CA SER A 425 -12.91 -8.97 27.33
C SER A 425 -13.96 -7.90 27.03
N THR A 426 -13.56 -6.71 26.56
CA THR A 426 -14.43 -5.54 26.45
C THR A 426 -14.79 -5.22 25.00
N ILE A 427 -16.07 -4.99 24.75
CA ILE A 427 -16.61 -4.45 23.49
C ILE A 427 -17.02 -2.98 23.66
N TYR A 428 -16.84 -2.23 22.58
CA TYR A 428 -17.26 -0.85 22.43
C TYR A 428 -18.62 -0.76 21.72
N ILE A 429 -19.53 0.08 22.21
CA ILE A 429 -20.82 0.39 21.60
C ILE A 429 -20.86 1.89 21.32
N ARG A 430 -20.94 2.24 20.04
CA ARG A 430 -21.06 3.63 19.60
C ARG A 430 -22.52 3.90 19.25
N VAL A 431 -23.15 4.80 19.99
CA VAL A 431 -24.48 5.34 19.63
C VAL A 431 -24.26 6.65 18.89
N VAL A 432 -24.69 6.74 17.64
CA VAL A 432 -24.63 7.97 16.85
C VAL A 432 -26.04 8.36 16.44
N ALA A 433 -26.36 9.65 16.56
CA ALA A 433 -27.67 10.15 16.21
C ALA A 433 -27.59 11.56 15.63
N GLN A 434 -28.54 11.87 14.74
CA GLN A 434 -28.72 13.18 14.13
C GLN A 434 -30.19 13.59 14.22
N ALA A 435 -30.43 14.88 14.45
CA ALA A 435 -31.77 15.46 14.47
C ALA A 435 -31.75 16.94 14.11
N ARG A 436 -32.89 17.48 13.71
CA ARG A 436 -33.06 18.94 13.47
C ARG A 436 -32.82 19.79 14.70
N THR A 437 -33.18 19.30 15.89
CA THR A 437 -33.09 20.07 17.14
C THR A 437 -32.19 19.39 18.16
N GLN A 438 -31.52 20.21 18.97
CA GLN A 438 -30.70 19.74 20.08
C GLN A 438 -31.52 18.93 21.11
N ASP A 439 -32.75 19.37 21.39
CA ASP A 439 -33.62 18.74 22.40
C ASP A 439 -33.95 17.29 22.07
N ALA A 440 -34.17 16.97 20.78
CA ALA A 440 -34.44 15.60 20.37
C ALA A 440 -33.27 14.65 20.70
N LEU A 441 -32.03 15.13 20.64
CA LEU A 441 -30.83 14.36 20.96
C LEU A 441 -30.55 14.27 22.46
N LEU A 442 -30.97 15.26 23.25
CA LEU A 442 -30.84 15.23 24.71
C LEU A 442 -31.64 14.08 25.35
N GLU A 443 -32.72 13.62 24.71
CA GLU A 443 -33.49 12.46 25.15
C GLU A 443 -32.67 11.16 25.17
N ILE A 444 -31.66 11.03 24.31
CA ILE A 444 -30.77 9.86 24.30
C ILE A 444 -29.93 9.83 25.59
N SER A 445 -29.35 10.97 25.96
CA SER A 445 -28.56 11.09 27.19
C SER A 445 -29.42 10.86 28.45
N LYS A 446 -30.66 11.36 28.46
CA LYS A 446 -31.62 11.08 29.53
C LYS A 446 -31.98 9.60 29.61
N ALA A 447 -32.26 8.97 28.48
CA ALA A 447 -32.58 7.54 28.39
C ALA A 447 -31.44 6.67 28.92
N VAL A 448 -30.19 6.96 28.53
CA VAL A 448 -29.01 6.26 29.05
C VAL A 448 -28.80 6.51 30.54
N GLY A 449 -28.99 7.75 31.01
CA GLY A 449 -28.96 8.09 32.43
C GLY A 449 -29.99 7.32 33.26
N ASN A 450 -31.21 7.16 32.75
CA ASN A 450 -32.30 6.46 33.44
C ASN A 450 -32.06 4.95 33.61
N ILE A 451 -31.22 4.36 32.75
CA ILE A 451 -30.87 2.92 32.80
C ILE A 451 -29.51 2.67 33.46
N SER A 452 -28.82 3.72 33.93
CA SER A 452 -27.47 3.65 34.53
C SER A 452 -27.31 2.69 35.71
N LEU A 453 -28.40 2.29 36.38
CA LEU A 453 -28.39 1.26 37.44
C LEU A 453 -29.34 0.09 37.14
N LYS A 454 -29.85 0.01 35.91
CA LYS A 454 -30.86 -0.98 35.46
C LYS A 454 -30.42 -1.76 34.22
N HIS A 455 -29.15 -1.63 33.82
CA HIS A 455 -28.56 -2.25 32.65
C HIS A 455 -27.94 -3.62 32.96
N PHE A 456 -27.22 -4.18 31.99
CA PHE A 456 -26.50 -5.44 32.11
C PHE A 456 -25.24 -5.36 33.00
N HIS A 457 -24.73 -6.50 33.48
CA HIS A 457 -23.48 -6.57 34.24
C HIS A 457 -22.24 -6.32 33.35
N GLY A 458 -21.26 -5.56 33.83
CA GLY A 458 -20.05 -5.21 33.06
C GLY A 458 -20.19 -3.99 32.16
N PHE A 459 -21.30 -3.25 32.25
CA PHE A 459 -21.45 -1.92 31.64
C PHE A 459 -20.48 -0.92 32.28
N HIS A 460 -19.78 -0.16 31.46
CA HIS A 460 -18.94 0.96 31.86
C HIS A 460 -18.76 1.92 30.68
N ALA A 461 -18.28 3.13 30.91
CA ALA A 461 -18.03 4.10 29.84
C ALA A 461 -16.89 5.03 30.24
N SER A 462 -16.25 5.68 29.26
CA SER A 462 -15.43 6.86 29.55
C SER A 462 -16.32 7.94 30.16
N LEU A 463 -15.87 8.58 31.25
CA LEU A 463 -16.61 9.67 31.88
C LEU A 463 -16.51 10.99 31.08
N ASP A 464 -15.70 11.02 30.02
CA ASP A 464 -15.68 12.14 29.06
C ASP A 464 -16.88 12.07 28.11
N MET A 465 -17.98 12.70 28.52
CA MET A 465 -19.23 12.74 27.77
C MET A 465 -19.29 13.90 26.76
N ARG A 466 -18.17 14.55 26.42
CA ARG A 466 -18.19 15.73 25.51
C ARG A 466 -18.68 15.42 24.10
N THR A 467 -18.63 14.15 23.67
CA THR A 467 -19.19 13.68 22.39
C THR A 467 -20.70 13.46 22.46
N ALA A 468 -21.25 13.22 23.65
CA ALA A 468 -22.69 13.04 23.88
C ALA A 468 -23.48 14.36 23.85
N ILE A 469 -22.79 15.48 24.09
CA ILE A 469 -23.37 16.82 23.99
C ILE A 469 -23.74 17.06 22.52
N PRO A 470 -25.01 17.33 22.19
CA PRO A 470 -25.42 17.63 20.83
C PRO A 470 -24.66 18.84 20.28
N ARG A 471 -24.13 18.73 19.06
CA ARG A 471 -23.41 19.80 18.37
C ARG A 471 -24.00 20.04 16.99
N PRO A 472 -24.01 21.30 16.51
CA PRO A 472 -24.40 21.56 15.14
C PRO A 472 -23.39 20.91 14.18
N TYR A 473 -23.89 20.40 13.06
CA TYR A 473 -23.05 19.89 11.97
C TYR A 473 -23.45 20.52 10.64
N VAL A 474 -22.52 20.51 9.69
CA VAL A 474 -22.71 21.07 8.35
C VAL A 474 -22.77 19.94 7.34
N ALA A 475 -23.85 19.91 6.56
CA ALA A 475 -24.05 18.93 5.51
C ALA A 475 -23.54 19.47 4.16
N TYR A 476 -23.17 18.54 3.28
CA TYR A 476 -22.55 18.84 2.00
C TYR A 476 -23.46 18.45 0.84
N PHE A 477 -23.60 19.34 -0.15
CA PHE A 477 -24.29 19.08 -1.42
C PHE A 477 -23.34 19.43 -2.59
N PRO A 478 -22.75 18.43 -3.27
CA PRO A 478 -21.93 18.65 -4.45
C PRO A 478 -22.83 18.93 -5.66
N ALA A 479 -22.89 20.20 -6.06
CA ALA A 479 -23.62 20.64 -7.25
C ALA A 479 -22.70 20.82 -8.45
N THR A 480 -23.29 21.08 -9.61
CA THR A 480 -22.60 21.58 -10.80
C THR A 480 -23.01 23.02 -11.10
N TRP A 481 -22.07 23.81 -11.62
CA TRP A 481 -22.28 25.19 -12.03
C TRP A 481 -21.76 25.43 -13.45
N ASP A 482 -22.44 26.28 -14.22
CA ASP A 482 -22.02 26.64 -15.58
C ASP A 482 -20.71 27.45 -15.55
N GLN A 483 -19.66 26.93 -16.20
CA GLN A 483 -18.36 27.59 -16.22
C GLN A 483 -18.39 28.94 -16.95
N SER A 484 -19.30 29.11 -17.91
CA SER A 484 -19.46 30.37 -18.65
C SER A 484 -20.07 31.50 -17.81
N ALA A 485 -20.64 31.16 -16.64
CA ALA A 485 -21.22 32.13 -15.71
C ALA A 485 -20.25 32.58 -14.60
N LEU A 486 -19.01 32.07 -14.58
CA LEU A 486 -18.00 32.40 -13.56
C LEU A 486 -17.21 33.67 -13.91
N GLU A 487 -17.13 34.62 -12.99
CA GLU A 487 -16.35 35.85 -13.19
C GLU A 487 -14.96 35.73 -12.55
N GLU A 488 -14.14 34.80 -13.05
CA GLU A 488 -12.78 34.58 -12.52
C GLU A 488 -11.84 35.75 -12.84
N THR A 489 -11.25 36.35 -11.80
CA THR A 489 -10.41 37.55 -11.94
C THR A 489 -9.20 37.52 -11.02
N ALA A 490 -8.03 37.89 -11.55
CA ALA A 490 -6.81 38.10 -10.79
C ALA A 490 -6.65 39.58 -10.38
N HIS A 491 -6.55 39.84 -9.09
CA HIS A 491 -6.46 41.18 -8.50
C HIS A 491 -5.10 41.42 -7.83
N PHE A 492 -4.40 42.48 -8.22
CA PHE A 492 -3.17 42.92 -7.55
C PHE A 492 -3.49 43.87 -6.41
N ILE A 493 -2.80 43.72 -5.27
CA ILE A 493 -3.10 44.47 -4.06
C ILE A 493 -1.89 45.25 -3.53
N SER A 494 -2.12 46.48 -3.08
CA SER A 494 -1.11 47.31 -2.42
C SER A 494 -0.86 46.87 -0.98
N ALA A 495 0.19 47.42 -0.36
CA ALA A 495 0.45 47.23 1.07
C ALA A 495 -0.67 47.76 1.98
N SER A 496 -1.48 48.72 1.51
CA SER A 496 -2.66 49.24 2.23
C SER A 496 -3.90 48.34 2.09
N GLY A 497 -3.87 47.31 1.24
CA GLY A 497 -5.02 46.43 0.98
C GLY A 497 -5.94 46.91 -0.16
N ASP A 498 -5.52 47.92 -0.92
CA ASP A 498 -6.27 48.47 -2.05
C ASP A 498 -5.97 47.71 -3.34
N ILE A 499 -7.00 47.47 -4.15
CA ILE A 499 -6.83 46.85 -5.46
C ILE A 499 -6.14 47.86 -6.39
N THR A 500 -4.99 47.48 -6.92
CA THR A 500 -4.18 48.30 -7.83
C THR A 500 -4.50 48.04 -9.30
N SER A 501 -4.83 46.79 -9.64
CA SER A 501 -5.29 46.39 -10.97
C SER A 501 -6.03 45.05 -10.90
N SER A 502 -6.91 44.81 -11.88
CA SER A 502 -7.72 43.60 -11.99
C SER A 502 -7.64 43.08 -13.42
N HIS A 503 -7.49 41.76 -13.57
CA HIS A 503 -7.28 41.10 -14.86
C HIS A 503 -8.21 39.89 -14.95
N PRO A 504 -9.31 39.99 -15.71
CA PRO A 504 -10.21 38.85 -15.93
C PRO A 504 -9.46 37.67 -16.57
N ALA A 505 -9.69 36.47 -16.07
CA ALA A 505 -9.04 35.25 -16.55
C ALA A 505 -9.69 34.68 -17.82
N GLY A 506 -10.94 35.10 -18.10
CA GLY A 506 -11.74 34.58 -19.21
C GLY A 506 -12.25 33.17 -18.94
N HIS A 507 -12.62 32.47 -20.02
CA HIS A 507 -13.20 31.13 -19.96
C HIS A 507 -12.48 30.18 -20.93
N PRO A 508 -12.61 28.85 -20.75
CA PRO A 508 -12.21 27.90 -21.77
C PRO A 508 -12.82 28.25 -23.14
N PRO A 509 -12.03 28.24 -24.22
CA PRO A 509 -12.51 28.61 -25.55
C PRO A 509 -13.43 27.55 -26.17
N THR A 510 -13.41 26.33 -25.64
CA THR A 510 -14.24 25.22 -26.07
C THR A 510 -14.57 24.34 -24.88
N TYR A 511 -15.80 23.84 -24.86
CA TYR A 511 -16.29 22.88 -23.88
C TYR A 511 -16.71 21.59 -24.57
N GLU A 512 -16.55 20.47 -23.88
CA GLU A 512 -17.05 19.18 -24.33
C GLU A 512 -17.84 18.50 -23.23
N SER A 513 -19.13 18.27 -23.47
CA SER A 513 -20.03 17.60 -22.53
C SER A 513 -19.48 16.27 -22.01
N LEU A 514 -19.75 15.97 -20.75
CA LEU A 514 -19.43 14.66 -20.18
C LEU A 514 -20.32 13.59 -20.79
N TYR A 515 -19.70 12.55 -21.32
CA TYR A 515 -20.37 11.30 -21.64
C TYR A 515 -20.54 10.46 -20.38
N GLN A 516 -21.44 9.47 -20.43
CA GLN A 516 -21.54 8.49 -19.36
C GLN A 516 -20.17 7.80 -19.19
N ARG A 517 -19.60 7.88 -17.98
CA ARG A 517 -18.32 7.27 -17.66
C ARG A 517 -18.38 5.75 -17.90
N SER A 518 -17.26 5.21 -18.37
CA SER A 518 -17.13 3.79 -18.63
C SER A 518 -17.27 3.00 -17.33
N SER A 519 -18.03 1.91 -17.36
CA SER A 519 -18.17 0.98 -16.25
C SER A 519 -18.29 -0.43 -16.80
N TYR A 520 -17.25 -1.24 -16.64
CA TYR A 520 -17.17 -2.56 -17.24
C TYR A 520 -16.38 -3.55 -16.36
N ASP A 521 -16.78 -4.81 -16.44
CA ASP A 521 -15.96 -5.95 -16.02
C ASP A 521 -15.01 -6.35 -17.14
N THR A 522 -13.96 -7.11 -16.81
CA THR A 522 -12.98 -7.54 -17.82
C THR A 522 -13.66 -8.21 -19.01
N ALA A 523 -13.32 -7.75 -20.23
CA ALA A 523 -13.88 -8.30 -21.47
C ALA A 523 -13.41 -9.73 -21.77
N SER A 524 -12.33 -10.18 -21.13
CA SER A 524 -11.74 -11.50 -21.34
C SER A 524 -11.27 -12.06 -19.99
N PRO A 525 -12.21 -12.55 -19.16
CA PRO A 525 -11.88 -13.15 -17.88
C PRO A 525 -11.01 -14.39 -18.08
N ALA A 526 -9.91 -14.47 -17.35
CA ALA A 526 -9.03 -15.62 -17.39
C ALA A 526 -9.69 -16.83 -16.69
N THR A 527 -9.55 -18.01 -17.28
CA THR A 527 -10.00 -19.25 -16.63
C THR A 527 -8.84 -19.87 -15.87
N PHE A 528 -9.00 -20.00 -14.56
CA PHE A 528 -8.01 -20.65 -13.71
C PHE A 528 -8.48 -22.06 -13.40
N SER A 529 -7.67 -23.07 -13.74
CA SER A 529 -7.91 -24.47 -13.40
C SER A 529 -6.74 -25.01 -12.55
N GLY A 530 -7.05 -25.88 -11.60
CA GLY A 530 -6.07 -26.48 -10.67
C GLY A 530 -6.32 -26.11 -9.21
N HIS A 531 -5.36 -26.47 -8.35
CA HIS A 531 -5.43 -26.22 -6.92
C HIS A 531 -5.35 -24.71 -6.61
N THR A 532 -6.20 -24.26 -5.70
CA THR A 532 -6.15 -22.92 -5.11
C THR A 532 -5.51 -22.99 -3.72
N THR A 533 -5.00 -21.86 -3.26
CA THR A 533 -4.60 -21.65 -1.87
C THR A 533 -5.31 -20.42 -1.34
N THR A 534 -5.54 -20.42 -0.03
CA THR A 534 -6.18 -19.32 0.68
C THR A 534 -5.12 -18.30 1.11
N VAL A 535 -5.27 -17.03 0.72
CA VAL A 535 -4.34 -15.92 1.08
C VAL A 535 -5.12 -14.67 1.47
N ARG A 536 -4.50 -13.69 2.13
CA ARG A 536 -5.10 -12.35 2.23
C ARG A 536 -4.84 -11.58 0.93
N LEU A 537 -5.80 -10.80 0.48
CA LEU A 537 -5.63 -9.99 -0.74
C LEU A 537 -4.45 -9.01 -0.61
N GLY A 538 -4.18 -8.50 0.59
CA GLY A 538 -3.08 -7.60 0.90
C GLY A 538 -1.69 -8.23 0.81
N ASP A 539 -1.59 -9.57 0.78
CA ASP A 539 -0.32 -10.28 0.60
C ASP A 539 0.15 -10.27 -0.86
N ILE A 540 -0.78 -10.05 -1.80
CA ILE A 540 -0.53 -10.08 -3.25
C ILE A 540 -0.79 -8.75 -3.95
N ALA A 541 -1.62 -7.87 -3.37
CA ALA A 541 -2.00 -6.60 -3.97
C ALA A 541 -1.84 -5.43 -2.98
N LEU A 542 -1.41 -4.29 -3.52
CA LEU A 542 -1.49 -3.01 -2.85
C LEU A 542 -2.77 -2.29 -3.26
N ALA A 543 -3.23 -1.39 -2.42
CA ALA A 543 -4.45 -0.64 -2.68
C ALA A 543 -4.41 0.73 -2.02
N ARG A 544 -5.22 1.64 -2.55
CA ARG A 544 -5.47 2.98 -1.98
C ARG A 544 -6.94 3.32 -2.13
N SER A 545 -7.51 3.96 -1.11
CA SER A 545 -8.90 4.42 -1.12
C SER A 545 -9.02 5.81 -0.49
N GLY A 546 -10.11 6.50 -0.82
CA GLY A 546 -10.45 7.80 -0.27
C GLY A 546 -11.89 8.18 -0.58
N ASP A 547 -12.30 9.34 -0.11
CA ASP A 547 -13.61 9.91 -0.40
C ASP A 547 -13.58 10.79 -1.65
N LYS A 548 -14.72 10.91 -2.33
CA LYS A 548 -14.95 11.99 -3.29
C LYS A 548 -16.35 12.54 -3.07
N GLY A 549 -16.46 13.49 -2.14
CA GLY A 549 -17.74 13.93 -1.62
C GLY A 549 -18.43 12.82 -0.83
N SER A 550 -19.59 12.36 -1.31
CA SER A 550 -20.37 11.27 -0.69
C SER A 550 -19.98 9.86 -1.17
N ASN A 551 -19.01 9.76 -2.07
CA ASN A 551 -18.62 8.53 -2.74
C ASN A 551 -17.28 8.01 -2.18
N LEU A 552 -17.06 6.70 -2.30
CA LEU A 552 -15.77 6.07 -1.97
C LEU A 552 -15.10 5.59 -3.26
N ASN A 553 -13.81 5.87 -3.41
CA ASN A 553 -13.00 5.28 -4.48
C ASN A 553 -12.02 4.27 -3.89
N VAL A 554 -11.64 3.26 -4.67
CA VAL A 554 -10.56 2.35 -4.33
C VAL A 554 -9.87 1.84 -5.59
N GLY A 555 -8.55 1.99 -5.65
CA GLY A 555 -7.70 1.33 -6.64
C GLY A 555 -6.92 0.19 -6.00
N VAL A 556 -6.85 -0.95 -6.69
CA VAL A 556 -6.09 -2.14 -6.29
C VAL A 556 -5.16 -2.52 -7.42
N PHE A 557 -3.88 -2.77 -7.14
CA PHE A 557 -2.89 -3.08 -8.16
C PHE A 557 -1.90 -4.18 -7.72
N VAL A 558 -1.28 -4.79 -8.72
CA VAL A 558 -0.29 -5.88 -8.61
C VAL A 558 0.94 -5.54 -9.46
N HIS A 559 2.00 -6.34 -9.36
CA HIS A 559 3.30 -6.00 -9.97
C HIS A 559 3.60 -6.76 -11.25
N THR A 560 2.96 -7.91 -11.49
CA THR A 560 3.26 -8.77 -12.63
C THR A 560 2.07 -8.96 -13.57
N ALA A 561 2.36 -9.17 -14.86
CA ALA A 561 1.34 -9.51 -15.85
C ALA A 561 0.55 -10.79 -15.49
N ARG A 562 1.18 -11.72 -14.76
CA ARG A 562 0.57 -12.97 -14.31
C ARG A 562 -0.46 -12.75 -13.21
N GLU A 563 -0.16 -11.88 -12.25
CA GLU A 563 -1.10 -11.46 -11.21
C GLU A 563 -2.21 -10.59 -11.80
N TRP A 564 -1.89 -9.76 -12.81
CA TRP A 564 -2.83 -8.86 -13.45
C TRP A 564 -4.05 -9.57 -14.04
N ASP A 565 -3.84 -10.66 -14.78
CA ASP A 565 -4.94 -11.45 -15.36
C ASP A 565 -5.86 -12.03 -14.29
N TRP A 566 -5.30 -12.43 -13.15
CA TRP A 566 -6.09 -12.87 -12.01
C TRP A 566 -6.83 -11.71 -11.36
N LEU A 567 -6.16 -10.61 -11.04
CA LEU A 567 -6.74 -9.47 -10.32
C LEU A 567 -7.95 -8.90 -11.08
N ARG A 568 -7.78 -8.63 -12.39
CA ARG A 568 -8.84 -8.05 -13.23
C ARG A 568 -10.02 -9.01 -13.43
N THR A 569 -9.77 -10.32 -13.37
CA THR A 569 -10.83 -11.34 -13.43
C THR A 569 -11.55 -11.49 -12.10
N PHE A 570 -10.79 -11.53 -11.00
CA PHE A 570 -11.31 -11.74 -9.66
C PHE A 570 -12.13 -10.54 -9.19
N LEU A 571 -11.57 -9.32 -9.29
CA LEU A 571 -12.25 -8.09 -8.88
C LEU A 571 -13.23 -7.63 -9.96
N SER A 572 -14.34 -8.33 -10.13
CA SER A 572 -15.52 -7.85 -10.87
C SER A 572 -16.41 -6.95 -9.99
N ARG A 573 -17.39 -6.27 -10.58
CA ARG A 573 -18.41 -5.50 -9.83
C ARG A 573 -19.22 -6.39 -8.89
N ASP A 574 -19.65 -7.56 -9.35
CA ASP A 574 -20.35 -8.53 -8.51
C ASP A 574 -19.46 -9.02 -7.37
N ARG A 575 -18.16 -9.23 -7.64
CA ARG A 575 -17.22 -9.62 -6.59
C ARG A 575 -17.01 -8.50 -5.59
N MET A 576 -16.86 -7.25 -6.03
CA MET A 576 -16.80 -6.10 -5.12
C MET A 576 -18.06 -6.04 -4.25
N TRP A 577 -19.23 -6.35 -4.83
CA TRP A 577 -20.47 -6.39 -4.07
C TRP A 577 -20.43 -7.43 -2.95
N GLN A 578 -19.93 -8.64 -3.25
CA GLN A 578 -19.73 -9.69 -2.26
C GLN A 578 -18.69 -9.32 -1.20
N LEU A 579 -17.61 -8.61 -1.59
CA LEU A 579 -16.52 -8.21 -0.68
C LEU A 579 -16.94 -7.11 0.29
N LEU A 580 -17.84 -6.21 -0.12
CA LEU A 580 -18.51 -5.26 0.77
C LEU A 580 -19.26 -5.98 1.90
N GLY A 581 -19.82 -7.15 1.61
CA GLY A 581 -20.42 -8.01 2.62
C GLY A 581 -21.59 -7.31 3.30
N ARG A 582 -21.48 -7.01 4.60
CA ARG A 582 -22.56 -6.35 5.35
C ARG A 582 -22.60 -4.84 5.18
N ASP A 583 -21.53 -4.24 4.68
CA ASP A 583 -21.54 -2.85 4.25
C ASP A 583 -22.32 -2.67 2.95
N ALA A 584 -22.84 -3.76 2.35
CA ALA A 584 -23.64 -3.68 1.15
C ALA A 584 -25.04 -3.12 1.38
N ASP A 585 -25.40 -2.10 0.59
CA ASP A 585 -26.73 -1.51 0.53
C ASP A 585 -27.22 -1.37 -0.93
N GLU A 586 -28.45 -1.80 -1.19
CA GLU A 586 -29.07 -1.75 -2.52
C GLU A 586 -29.20 -0.32 -3.08
N SER A 587 -29.08 0.71 -2.25
CA SER A 587 -29.03 2.10 -2.70
C SER A 587 -27.70 2.48 -3.33
N TYR A 588 -26.62 1.73 -3.11
CA TYR A 588 -25.31 2.04 -3.68
C TYR A 588 -25.21 1.62 -5.14
N ALA A 589 -24.36 2.32 -5.88
CA ALA A 589 -23.97 1.94 -7.23
C ALA A 589 -22.46 1.73 -7.30
N ILE A 590 -22.02 0.78 -8.12
CA ILE A 590 -20.60 0.45 -8.29
C ILE A 590 -20.18 0.71 -9.74
N GLU A 591 -19.16 1.53 -9.90
CA GLU A 591 -18.43 1.72 -11.16
C GLU A 591 -17.08 1.01 -11.08
N ARG A 592 -16.64 0.46 -12.22
CA ARG A 592 -15.37 -0.27 -12.33
C ARG A 592 -14.69 0.05 -13.66
N VAL A 593 -13.38 0.31 -13.61
CA VAL A 593 -12.50 0.47 -14.77
C VAL A 593 -11.16 -0.23 -14.54
N GLU A 594 -10.40 -0.44 -15.61
CA GLU A 594 -9.05 -1.01 -15.59
C GLU A 594 -8.01 0.02 -16.02
N PHE A 595 -6.81 -0.05 -15.43
CA PHE A 595 -5.61 0.67 -15.87
C PHE A 595 -4.53 -0.34 -16.24
N PRO A 596 -4.56 -0.91 -17.46
CA PRO A 596 -3.78 -2.09 -17.82
C PRO A 596 -2.27 -1.87 -17.78
N LYS A 597 -1.82 -0.63 -17.99
CA LYS A 597 -0.41 -0.24 -18.04
C LYS A 597 0.26 -0.14 -16.66
N ILE A 598 -0.54 -0.09 -15.60
CA ILE A 598 -0.08 -0.10 -14.20
C ILE A 598 -0.71 -1.26 -13.40
N PHE A 599 -1.29 -2.24 -14.11
CA PHE A 599 -1.93 -3.43 -13.54
C PHE A 599 -2.91 -3.14 -12.39
N ALA A 600 -3.73 -2.09 -12.55
CA ALA A 600 -4.69 -1.68 -11.53
C ALA A 600 -6.15 -1.87 -11.97
N VAL A 601 -7.00 -2.24 -11.01
CA VAL A 601 -8.46 -2.19 -11.12
C VAL A 601 -8.95 -1.10 -10.17
N HIS A 602 -9.84 -0.23 -10.65
CA HIS A 602 -10.35 0.88 -9.86
C HIS A 602 -11.87 0.86 -9.78
N PHE A 603 -12.39 1.19 -8.60
CA PHE A 603 -13.81 1.22 -8.30
C PHE A 603 -14.24 2.58 -7.74
N VAL A 604 -15.48 2.95 -8.02
CA VAL A 604 -16.20 4.01 -7.30
C VAL A 604 -17.49 3.42 -6.75
N ILE A 605 -17.72 3.59 -5.45
CA ILE A 605 -18.91 3.16 -4.73
C ILE A 605 -19.69 4.41 -4.36
N TYR A 606 -20.82 4.61 -5.03
CA TYR A 606 -21.63 5.82 -4.88
C TYR A 606 -22.54 5.74 -3.66
N GLY A 607 -22.58 6.83 -2.89
CA GLY A 607 -23.48 7.02 -1.74
C GLY A 607 -23.07 6.34 -0.42
N ILE A 608 -22.00 5.55 -0.40
CA ILE A 608 -21.58 4.82 0.82
C ILE A 608 -21.16 5.74 1.98
N LEU A 609 -20.73 6.97 1.69
CA LEU A 609 -20.36 7.95 2.72
C LEU A 609 -21.50 8.92 3.06
N GLY A 610 -22.70 8.71 2.50
CA GLY A 610 -23.91 9.47 2.79
C GLY A 610 -23.84 10.91 2.28
N ARG A 611 -23.65 11.87 3.18
CA ARG A 611 -23.51 13.31 2.86
C ARG A 611 -22.07 13.81 2.97
N GLY A 612 -21.11 12.92 2.76
CA GLY A 612 -19.66 13.19 2.76
C GLY A 612 -19.06 13.41 4.15
N VAL A 613 -17.75 13.64 4.19
CA VAL A 613 -16.92 13.69 5.42
C VAL A 613 -17.50 14.58 6.51
N SER A 614 -18.13 15.71 6.17
CA SER A 614 -18.63 16.68 7.14
C SER A 614 -19.86 16.22 7.92
N SER A 615 -20.52 15.14 7.49
CA SER A 615 -21.79 14.67 8.07
C SER A 615 -22.02 13.16 7.95
N SER A 616 -20.97 12.40 7.64
CA SER A 616 -21.03 10.94 7.55
C SER A 616 -21.25 10.31 8.92
N THR A 617 -22.15 9.34 8.98
CA THR A 617 -22.43 8.58 10.21
C THR A 617 -21.49 7.37 10.37
N ARG A 618 -20.72 7.03 9.33
CA ARG A 618 -19.70 5.97 9.35
C ARG A 618 -18.50 6.38 10.20
N LEU A 619 -17.82 5.37 10.76
CA LEU A 619 -16.57 5.61 11.48
C LEU A 619 -15.47 6.11 10.55
N ASP A 620 -15.30 5.43 9.41
CA ASP A 620 -14.37 5.85 8.35
C ASP A 620 -15.07 6.81 7.38
N ALA A 621 -15.26 8.05 7.82
CA ALA A 621 -15.92 9.10 7.03
C ALA A 621 -15.14 9.51 5.77
N PHE A 622 -13.81 9.28 5.75
CA PHE A 622 -12.92 9.57 4.62
C PHE A 622 -12.74 8.36 3.68
N GLY A 623 -13.28 7.18 4.01
CA GLY A 623 -13.04 5.96 3.25
C GLY A 623 -11.58 5.52 3.16
N LYS A 624 -10.69 6.03 4.03
CA LYS A 624 -9.23 5.79 3.95
C LYS A 624 -8.84 4.39 4.40
N ALA A 625 -9.61 3.79 5.30
CA ALA A 625 -9.37 2.44 5.81
C ALA A 625 -9.98 1.35 4.90
N PHE A 626 -10.80 1.74 3.91
CA PHE A 626 -11.49 0.79 3.04
C PHE A 626 -10.54 -0.09 2.22
N ALA A 627 -9.44 0.47 1.71
CA ALA A 627 -8.40 -0.29 1.03
C ALA A 627 -7.82 -1.39 1.93
N ASP A 628 -7.53 -1.09 3.19
CA ASP A 628 -7.01 -2.09 4.14
C ASP A 628 -8.07 -3.11 4.55
N TYR A 629 -9.33 -2.70 4.69
CA TYR A 629 -10.45 -3.63 4.85
C TYR A 629 -10.55 -4.63 3.69
N LEU A 630 -10.41 -4.14 2.45
CA LEU A 630 -10.42 -4.96 1.25
C LEU A 630 -9.19 -5.89 1.20
N ARG A 631 -8.00 -5.37 1.53
CA ARG A 631 -6.75 -6.12 1.60
C ARG A 631 -6.78 -7.21 2.68
N ASP A 632 -7.50 -7.02 3.78
CA ASP A 632 -7.62 -8.03 4.83
C ASP A 632 -8.55 -9.20 4.47
N LYS A 633 -9.28 -9.10 3.35
CA LYS A 633 -10.13 -10.19 2.87
C LYS A 633 -9.30 -11.41 2.49
N VAL A 634 -9.72 -12.54 3.02
CA VAL A 634 -9.19 -13.86 2.67
C VAL A 634 -9.84 -14.33 1.37
N VAL A 635 -9.02 -14.69 0.38
CA VAL A 635 -9.44 -15.03 -0.99
C VAL A 635 -8.76 -16.30 -1.49
N GLU A 636 -9.41 -16.98 -2.42
CA GLU A 636 -8.85 -18.13 -3.12
C GLU A 636 -7.98 -17.66 -4.29
N LEU A 637 -6.71 -18.06 -4.26
CA LEU A 637 -5.71 -17.74 -5.28
C LEU A 637 -5.25 -19.02 -5.98
N PRO A 638 -5.31 -19.11 -7.32
CA PRO A 638 -4.75 -20.25 -8.04
C PRO A 638 -3.26 -20.41 -7.77
N PHE A 639 -2.77 -21.63 -7.52
CA PHE A 639 -1.36 -21.89 -7.19
C PHE A 639 -0.40 -21.37 -8.27
N ARG A 640 -0.84 -21.41 -9.54
CA ARG A 640 -0.12 -20.86 -10.69
C ARG A 640 -0.22 -19.34 -10.81
N THR A 641 -0.67 -18.59 -9.81
CA THR A 641 -0.69 -17.11 -9.84
C THR A 641 0.36 -16.53 -8.88
N ILE A 642 0.91 -17.35 -7.99
CA ILE A 642 1.84 -16.92 -6.94
C ILE A 642 3.25 -16.76 -7.54
N VAL A 643 3.79 -15.55 -7.48
CA VAL A 643 5.24 -15.28 -7.57
C VAL A 643 5.77 -14.71 -6.24
N ARG A 644 4.88 -14.25 -5.36
CA ARG A 644 5.19 -13.73 -4.03
C ARG A 644 4.24 -14.29 -2.98
N MET A 645 4.54 -15.48 -2.45
CA MET A 645 4.30 -15.64 -1.01
C MET A 645 5.48 -14.98 -0.31
N LYS A 646 5.20 -14.05 0.59
CA LYS A 646 6.17 -13.54 1.57
C LYS A 646 6.75 -14.75 2.31
N ILE A 647 7.94 -15.21 1.92
CA ILE A 647 8.92 -15.57 2.94
C ILE A 647 9.24 -14.22 3.61
N PRO A 648 9.02 -14.05 4.92
CA PRO A 648 9.44 -12.84 5.61
C PRO A 648 10.91 -12.58 5.30
N SER A 649 11.24 -11.38 4.82
CA SER A 649 12.63 -10.92 4.79
C SER A 649 13.07 -10.73 6.24
N ARG A 650 13.50 -11.82 6.88
CA ARG A 650 14.20 -11.75 8.16
C ARG A 650 15.63 -11.35 7.87
N MET A 651 16.08 -10.27 8.53
CA MET A 651 17.48 -10.19 8.93
C MET A 651 17.69 -11.29 9.98
N SER A 652 17.93 -12.52 9.55
CA SER A 652 18.28 -13.63 10.44
C SER A 652 19.66 -14.14 10.09
N GLU A 653 20.46 -14.45 11.11
CA GLU A 653 21.72 -15.20 10.99
C GLU A 653 21.51 -16.65 10.50
N GLY A 654 20.26 -17.07 10.26
CA GLY A 654 19.90 -18.39 9.76
C GLY A 654 20.28 -18.61 8.29
N VAL A 655 20.44 -19.88 7.92
CA VAL A 655 20.88 -20.32 6.60
C VAL A 655 19.78 -21.08 5.85
N THR A 656 19.75 -20.91 4.53
CA THR A 656 18.99 -21.74 3.61
C THR A 656 19.87 -22.86 3.08
N VAL A 657 19.58 -24.11 3.47
CA VAL A 657 20.39 -25.28 3.15
C VAL A 657 19.60 -26.37 2.43
N LEU A 658 20.09 -26.83 1.28
CA LEU A 658 19.56 -27.97 0.53
C LEU A 658 20.37 -29.24 0.82
N ILE A 659 19.72 -30.28 1.35
CA ILE A 659 20.35 -31.55 1.71
C ILE A 659 19.71 -32.68 0.90
N THR A 660 20.49 -33.42 0.11
CA THR A 660 19.99 -34.56 -0.68
C THR A 660 20.11 -35.89 0.05
N GLY A 661 19.21 -36.84 -0.21
CA GLY A 661 19.18 -38.11 0.55
C GLY A 661 18.80 -37.89 2.01
N ALA A 662 17.90 -36.92 2.25
CA ALA A 662 17.61 -36.35 3.56
C ALA A 662 16.78 -37.22 4.50
N ASN A 663 16.14 -38.30 4.03
CA ASN A 663 15.17 -39.05 4.83
C ASN A 663 15.77 -40.13 5.76
N ARG A 664 17.08 -40.42 5.67
CA ARG A 664 17.74 -41.46 6.49
C ARG A 664 19.23 -41.19 6.68
N GLY A 665 19.85 -41.95 7.60
CA GLY A 665 21.30 -41.94 7.83
C GLY A 665 21.87 -40.54 8.09
N ILE A 666 23.00 -40.23 7.47
CA ILE A 666 23.72 -38.95 7.60
C ILE A 666 22.84 -37.78 7.14
N GLY A 667 22.12 -37.91 6.03
CA GLY A 667 21.25 -36.85 5.50
C GLY A 667 20.16 -36.43 6.48
N LYS A 668 19.53 -37.40 7.16
CA LYS A 668 18.53 -37.11 8.21
C LYS A 668 19.15 -36.42 9.41
N ALA A 669 20.34 -36.85 9.82
CA ALA A 669 21.05 -36.24 10.95
C ALA A 669 21.45 -34.79 10.63
N LEU A 670 21.89 -34.50 9.41
CA LEU A 670 22.16 -33.13 8.94
C LEU A 670 20.90 -32.27 8.92
N VAL A 671 19.77 -32.80 8.43
CA VAL A 671 18.48 -32.09 8.48
C VAL A 671 18.12 -31.76 9.92
N ALA A 672 18.19 -32.73 10.83
CA ALA A 672 17.87 -32.52 12.24
C ALA A 672 18.77 -31.45 12.88
N ALA A 673 20.08 -31.48 12.57
CA ALA A 673 21.05 -30.55 13.15
C ALA A 673 20.89 -29.11 12.65
N TYR A 674 20.53 -28.89 11.39
CA TYR A 674 20.20 -27.55 10.89
C TYR A 674 18.82 -27.09 11.33
N LEU A 675 17.83 -28.00 11.37
CA LEU A 675 16.45 -27.65 11.70
C LEU A 675 16.25 -27.29 13.17
N SER A 676 17.08 -27.83 14.08
CA SER A 676 17.02 -27.52 15.51
C SER A 676 17.58 -26.15 15.89
N ARG A 677 18.37 -25.52 15.02
CA ARG A 677 18.85 -24.14 15.18
C ARG A 677 17.75 -23.17 14.76
N SER A 678 17.78 -21.92 15.21
CA SER A 678 16.76 -20.91 14.87
C SER A 678 16.93 -20.35 13.46
N ASP A 679 15.81 -19.92 12.88
CA ASP A 679 15.71 -19.17 11.61
C ASP A 679 16.31 -19.85 10.35
N ASN A 680 16.53 -21.16 10.35
CA ASN A 680 17.01 -21.89 9.19
C ASN A 680 15.88 -22.35 8.27
N ILE A 681 16.11 -22.31 6.96
CA ILE A 681 15.27 -23.00 5.97
C ILE A 681 16.01 -24.26 5.55
N VAL A 682 15.50 -25.42 5.95
CA VAL A 682 16.09 -26.72 5.64
C VAL A 682 15.30 -27.39 4.54
N ILE A 683 15.89 -27.50 3.35
CA ILE A 683 15.30 -28.14 2.18
C ILE A 683 15.77 -29.60 2.13
N ALA A 684 14.86 -30.53 2.39
CA ALA A 684 15.10 -31.96 2.40
C ALA A 684 14.77 -32.59 1.04
N GLY A 685 15.80 -32.84 0.23
CA GLY A 685 15.69 -33.52 -1.06
C GLY A 685 15.57 -35.05 -0.91
N VAL A 686 14.42 -35.60 -1.31
CA VAL A 686 14.09 -37.03 -1.19
C VAL A 686 13.41 -37.55 -2.47
N ARG A 687 13.64 -38.82 -2.83
CA ARG A 687 13.05 -39.41 -4.05
C ARG A 687 11.52 -39.57 -3.97
N ASP A 688 11.04 -39.95 -2.79
CA ASP A 688 9.62 -40.13 -2.48
C ASP A 688 9.29 -39.35 -1.20
N PRO A 689 8.69 -38.14 -1.35
CA PRO A 689 8.28 -37.34 -0.21
C PRO A 689 7.27 -38.05 0.69
N SER A 690 6.35 -38.85 0.13
CA SER A 690 5.27 -39.47 0.91
C SER A 690 5.81 -40.42 1.99
N ALA A 691 6.87 -41.15 1.67
CA ALA A 691 7.56 -42.04 2.60
C ALA A 691 8.49 -41.32 3.60
N ALA A 692 8.75 -40.02 3.40
CA ALA A 692 9.67 -39.23 4.21
C ALA A 692 8.97 -38.23 5.15
N VAL A 693 7.71 -37.90 4.89
CA VAL A 693 6.90 -36.92 5.64
C VAL A 693 6.89 -37.22 7.13
N ASP A 694 6.51 -38.43 7.54
CA ASP A 694 6.39 -38.79 8.96
C ASP A 694 7.73 -38.74 9.69
N VAL A 695 8.80 -39.15 9.00
CA VAL A 695 10.15 -39.25 9.57
C VAL A 695 10.78 -37.87 9.77
N LEU A 696 10.51 -36.93 8.87
CA LEU A 696 11.12 -35.60 8.87
C LEU A 696 10.27 -34.56 9.61
N ASN A 697 8.93 -34.69 9.59
CA ASN A 697 8.07 -33.80 10.37
C ASN A 697 8.18 -34.03 11.88
N GLY A 698 8.59 -35.22 12.32
CA GLY A 698 8.84 -35.52 13.74
C GLY A 698 10.16 -34.98 14.30
N LEU A 699 10.96 -34.23 13.51
CA LEU A 699 12.22 -33.64 13.97
C LEU A 699 11.96 -32.36 14.78
N GLU A 700 12.79 -32.14 15.80
CA GLU A 700 12.78 -30.91 16.60
C GLU A 700 13.11 -29.69 15.73
N ARG A 701 12.38 -28.58 15.94
CA ARG A 701 12.52 -27.35 15.18
C ARG A 701 12.88 -26.20 16.09
N GLY A 702 13.96 -25.50 15.77
CA GLY A 702 14.31 -24.24 16.41
C GLY A 702 13.28 -23.15 16.09
N THR A 703 13.19 -22.15 16.94
CA THR A 703 12.29 -21.01 16.73
C THR A 703 12.53 -20.39 15.37
N GLY A 704 11.47 -20.27 14.57
CA GLY A 704 11.55 -19.61 13.27
C GLY A 704 12.11 -20.46 12.13
N SER A 705 12.52 -21.71 12.38
CA SER A 705 13.04 -22.62 11.36
C SER A 705 11.96 -23.40 10.63
N GLU A 706 12.18 -23.62 9.35
CA GLU A 706 11.25 -24.29 8.45
C GLU A 706 11.89 -25.50 7.77
N LEU A 707 11.08 -26.55 7.56
CA LEU A 707 11.46 -27.74 6.82
C LEU A 707 10.66 -27.79 5.51
N LEU A 708 11.35 -27.78 4.37
CA LEU A 708 10.76 -27.93 3.05
C LEU A 708 11.07 -29.33 2.49
N LEU A 709 10.04 -30.08 2.11
CA LEU A 709 10.20 -31.40 1.50
C LEU A 709 10.22 -31.27 -0.02
N LEU A 710 11.32 -31.66 -0.65
CA LEU A 710 11.52 -31.53 -2.09
C LEU A 710 11.65 -32.91 -2.74
N ARG A 711 10.79 -33.20 -3.73
CA ARG A 711 10.95 -34.40 -4.55
C ARG A 711 12.16 -34.23 -5.46
N LEU A 712 13.21 -35.02 -5.24
CA LEU A 712 14.48 -34.90 -5.93
C LEU A 712 15.12 -36.28 -6.16
N ASP A 713 15.19 -36.69 -7.42
CA ASP A 713 16.03 -37.81 -7.87
C ASP A 713 17.26 -37.28 -8.61
N VAL A 714 18.42 -37.36 -7.96
CA VAL A 714 19.70 -36.85 -8.50
C VAL A 714 20.15 -37.57 -9.78
N THR A 715 19.59 -38.74 -10.11
CA THR A 715 19.94 -39.46 -11.33
C THR A 715 19.26 -38.89 -12.58
N LEU A 716 18.13 -38.19 -12.41
CA LEU A 716 17.31 -37.66 -13.48
C LEU A 716 17.49 -36.14 -13.60
N ASP A 717 18.02 -35.67 -14.72
CA ASP A 717 18.29 -34.24 -14.93
C ASP A 717 17.01 -33.39 -14.81
N SER A 718 15.93 -33.83 -15.46
CA SER A 718 14.62 -33.19 -15.36
C SER A 718 14.06 -33.15 -13.94
N SER A 719 14.41 -34.13 -13.09
CA SER A 719 14.00 -34.09 -11.68
C SER A 719 14.76 -33.03 -10.89
N VAL A 720 16.04 -32.82 -11.19
CA VAL A 720 16.85 -31.78 -10.51
C VAL A 720 16.42 -30.40 -10.98
N GLU A 721 16.25 -30.21 -12.28
CA GLU A 721 15.75 -28.97 -12.88
C GLU A 721 14.37 -28.59 -12.30
N THR A 722 13.39 -29.49 -12.39
CA THR A 722 12.03 -29.25 -11.86
C THR A 722 12.05 -28.95 -10.35
N ALA A 723 12.92 -29.64 -9.61
CA ALA A 723 13.03 -29.44 -8.17
C ALA A 723 13.63 -28.06 -7.84
N VAL A 724 14.69 -27.64 -8.52
CA VAL A 724 15.33 -26.33 -8.30
C VAL A 724 14.43 -25.19 -8.76
N GLU A 725 13.78 -25.31 -9.91
CA GLU A 725 12.76 -24.35 -10.36
C GLU A 725 11.59 -24.28 -9.36
N GLY A 726 11.18 -25.44 -8.83
CA GLY A 726 10.15 -25.56 -7.80
C GLY A 726 10.51 -24.84 -6.49
N LEU A 727 11.80 -24.71 -6.15
CA LEU A 727 12.24 -23.96 -4.97
C LEU A 727 11.98 -22.46 -5.13
N SER A 728 12.32 -21.87 -6.27
CA SER A 728 12.04 -20.47 -6.54
C SER A 728 10.55 -20.20 -6.75
N ILE A 729 9.88 -21.03 -7.54
CA ILE A 729 8.50 -20.80 -7.97
C ILE A 729 7.48 -21.22 -6.90
N GLY A 730 7.70 -22.37 -6.25
CA GLY A 730 6.74 -22.98 -5.33
C GLY A 730 6.99 -22.66 -3.86
N HIS A 731 8.23 -22.36 -3.49
CA HIS A 731 8.63 -22.11 -2.10
C HIS A 731 9.21 -20.72 -1.86
N GLY A 732 9.38 -19.87 -2.89
CA GLY A 732 9.92 -18.51 -2.75
C GLY A 732 11.41 -18.44 -2.42
N VAL A 733 12.13 -19.56 -2.53
CA VAL A 733 13.56 -19.66 -2.23
C VAL A 733 14.35 -19.08 -3.42
N ASN A 734 14.79 -17.83 -3.27
CA ASN A 734 15.52 -17.08 -4.30
C ASN A 734 17.05 -17.07 -4.09
N SER A 735 17.51 -17.59 -2.95
CA SER A 735 18.91 -17.80 -2.62
C SER A 735 19.09 -19.11 -1.85
N ILE A 736 20.19 -19.82 -2.11
CA ILE A 736 20.60 -21.00 -1.34
C ILE A 736 22.00 -20.75 -0.81
N ASP A 737 22.15 -20.62 0.51
CA ASP A 737 23.46 -20.40 1.14
C ASP A 737 24.35 -21.65 1.03
N MET A 738 23.72 -22.83 1.07
CA MET A 738 24.46 -24.08 1.09
C MET A 738 23.74 -25.23 0.40
N VAL A 739 24.49 -26.01 -0.36
CA VAL A 739 24.04 -27.30 -0.91
C VAL A 739 24.93 -28.41 -0.36
N ILE A 740 24.33 -29.35 0.37
CA ILE A 740 24.98 -30.57 0.85
C ILE A 740 24.54 -31.74 -0.03
N SER A 741 25.41 -32.13 -0.97
CA SER A 741 25.22 -33.29 -1.83
C SER A 741 25.56 -34.57 -1.06
N ASN A 742 24.56 -35.13 -0.37
CA ASN A 742 24.69 -36.32 0.48
C ASN A 742 24.12 -37.60 -0.16
N ALA A 743 23.19 -37.48 -1.13
CA ALA A 743 22.61 -38.66 -1.79
C ALA A 743 23.71 -39.57 -2.38
N GLY A 744 23.69 -40.84 -1.99
CA GLY A 744 24.68 -41.81 -2.46
C GLY A 744 24.27 -43.26 -2.21
N VAL A 745 24.88 -44.17 -2.96
CA VAL A 745 24.65 -45.62 -2.88
C VAL A 745 25.96 -46.38 -2.79
N HIS A 746 25.89 -47.51 -2.08
CA HIS A 746 26.90 -48.56 -2.10
C HIS A 746 26.15 -49.90 -2.08
N THR A 747 26.10 -50.59 -3.22
CA THR A 747 25.31 -51.82 -3.40
C THR A 747 26.11 -53.01 -3.92
N ASP A 748 27.38 -52.81 -4.28
CA ASP A 748 28.25 -53.86 -4.85
C ASP A 748 29.52 -54.03 -4.01
N TYR A 749 29.77 -55.28 -3.57
CA TYR A 749 30.97 -55.71 -2.84
C TYR A 749 31.79 -56.70 -3.68
N THR A 750 31.70 -56.61 -5.01
CA THR A 750 32.40 -57.50 -5.92
C THR A 750 33.86 -57.02 -6.06
N PRO A 751 34.86 -57.91 -5.96
CA PRO A 751 36.24 -57.54 -6.24
C PRO A 751 36.35 -56.87 -7.62
N MET A 752 37.15 -55.80 -7.74
CA MET A 752 37.20 -54.97 -8.94
C MET A 752 37.42 -55.76 -10.23
N ALA A 753 38.23 -56.82 -10.20
CA ALA A 753 38.48 -57.70 -11.34
C ALA A 753 37.24 -58.47 -11.87
N LYS A 754 36.14 -58.47 -11.12
CA LYS A 754 34.87 -59.15 -11.44
C LYS A 754 33.66 -58.20 -11.42
N ALA A 755 33.88 -56.93 -11.07
CA ALA A 755 32.80 -55.94 -11.03
C ALA A 755 32.24 -55.72 -12.45
N SER A 756 30.92 -55.60 -12.57
CA SER A 756 30.30 -55.28 -13.85
C SER A 756 30.40 -53.77 -14.14
N ILE A 757 30.43 -53.41 -15.42
CA ILE A 757 30.43 -52.00 -15.83
C ILE A 757 29.11 -51.34 -15.44
N GLU A 758 28.01 -52.09 -15.45
CA GLU A 758 26.69 -51.62 -15.05
C GLU A 758 26.66 -51.23 -13.56
N ALA A 759 27.28 -52.05 -12.69
CA ALA A 759 27.39 -51.74 -11.27
C ALA A 759 28.23 -50.48 -11.05
N LEU A 760 29.34 -50.32 -11.80
CA LEU A 760 30.17 -49.11 -11.77
C LEU A 760 29.41 -47.88 -12.24
N GLN A 761 28.72 -47.98 -13.38
CA GLN A 761 27.93 -46.89 -13.97
C GLN A 761 26.83 -46.44 -13.02
N GLN A 762 26.09 -47.38 -12.40
CA GLN A 762 25.03 -47.06 -11.44
C GLN A 762 25.57 -46.25 -10.24
N HIS A 763 26.75 -46.60 -9.71
CA HIS A 763 27.37 -45.86 -8.62
C HIS A 763 27.85 -44.49 -9.08
N ILE A 764 28.42 -44.37 -10.28
CA ILE A 764 28.85 -43.09 -10.87
C ILE A 764 27.66 -42.15 -11.09
N ASP A 765 26.56 -42.66 -11.66
CA ASP A 765 25.36 -41.88 -11.97
C ASP A 765 24.78 -41.21 -10.72
N VAL A 766 24.74 -41.95 -9.61
CA VAL A 766 24.23 -41.43 -8.33
C VAL A 766 25.29 -40.59 -7.61
N ASN A 767 26.47 -41.15 -7.34
CA ASN A 767 27.43 -40.60 -6.38
C ASN A 767 28.26 -39.44 -6.96
N ALA A 768 28.44 -39.38 -8.28
CA ALA A 768 29.28 -38.37 -8.93
C ALA A 768 28.47 -37.48 -9.88
N TYR A 769 27.80 -38.06 -10.89
CA TYR A 769 27.02 -37.28 -11.84
C TYR A 769 25.83 -36.58 -11.18
N GLY A 770 25.16 -37.24 -10.24
CA GLY A 770 24.09 -36.60 -9.47
C GLY A 770 24.54 -35.35 -8.70
N ALA A 771 25.75 -35.38 -8.13
CA ALA A 771 26.31 -34.21 -7.44
C ALA A 771 26.65 -33.07 -8.43
N LEU A 772 27.20 -33.41 -9.60
CA LEU A 772 27.50 -32.42 -10.64
C LEU A 772 26.24 -31.74 -11.18
N LYS A 773 25.20 -32.53 -11.50
CA LYS A 773 23.90 -31.99 -11.94
C LYS A 773 23.30 -31.07 -10.89
N LEU A 774 23.32 -31.50 -9.63
CA LEU A 774 22.84 -30.69 -8.52
C LEU A 774 23.58 -29.35 -8.42
N PHE A 775 24.91 -29.36 -8.52
CA PHE A 775 25.70 -28.13 -8.53
C PHE A 775 25.30 -27.20 -9.69
N GLN A 776 25.22 -27.74 -10.92
CA GLN A 776 24.92 -26.98 -12.12
C GLN A 776 23.56 -26.27 -12.03
N HIS A 777 22.53 -26.99 -11.57
CA HIS A 777 21.17 -26.44 -11.46
C HIS A 777 21.01 -25.49 -10.28
N THR A 778 21.71 -25.70 -9.16
CA THR A 778 21.62 -24.83 -7.97
C THR A 778 22.53 -23.60 -8.05
N LEU A 779 23.51 -23.57 -8.94
CA LEU A 779 24.50 -22.49 -9.06
C LEU A 779 23.86 -21.08 -9.19
N PRO A 780 22.80 -20.86 -9.97
CA PRO A 780 22.14 -19.56 -10.03
C PRO A 780 21.61 -19.09 -8.67
N LEU A 781 21.00 -19.99 -7.88
CA LEU A 781 20.48 -19.66 -6.55
C LEU A 781 21.60 -19.49 -5.52
N MET A 782 22.67 -20.26 -5.64
CA MET A 782 23.86 -20.09 -4.79
C MET A 782 24.52 -18.73 -5.02
N ARG A 783 24.61 -18.26 -6.25
CA ARG A 783 25.20 -16.93 -6.57
C ARG A 783 24.41 -15.74 -6.01
N SER A 784 23.15 -15.96 -5.61
CA SER A 784 22.35 -14.96 -4.90
C SER A 784 22.69 -14.88 -3.41
N ALA A 785 23.41 -15.85 -2.85
CA ALA A 785 23.86 -15.84 -1.45
C ALA A 785 25.19 -15.06 -1.29
N SER A 786 25.44 -14.55 -0.08
CA SER A 786 26.64 -13.77 0.22
C SER A 786 27.91 -14.63 0.29
N THR A 787 27.82 -15.85 0.84
CA THR A 787 28.93 -16.80 0.95
C THR A 787 28.49 -18.22 0.60
N PRO A 788 28.24 -18.53 -0.69
CA PRO A 788 27.69 -19.81 -1.08
C PRO A 788 28.66 -20.98 -0.88
N LYS A 789 28.13 -22.11 -0.41
CA LYS A 789 28.89 -23.33 -0.11
C LYS A 789 28.29 -24.56 -0.80
N PHE A 790 29.11 -25.29 -1.55
CA PHE A 790 28.79 -26.61 -2.08
C PHE A 790 29.62 -27.69 -1.40
N ILE A 791 28.96 -28.55 -0.63
CA ILE A 791 29.59 -29.59 0.19
C ILE A 791 29.20 -30.95 -0.37
N ALA A 792 30.17 -31.71 -0.87
CA ALA A 792 29.94 -33.06 -1.38
C ALA A 792 30.33 -34.12 -0.35
N ILE A 793 29.38 -34.94 0.10
CA ILE A 793 29.67 -36.04 1.02
C ILE A 793 30.31 -37.19 0.24
N SER A 794 31.63 -37.28 0.36
CA SER A 794 32.49 -38.30 -0.23
C SER A 794 32.81 -39.41 0.78
N SER A 795 33.95 -40.08 0.64
CA SER A 795 34.43 -41.12 1.54
C SER A 795 35.94 -41.24 1.44
N ILE A 796 36.62 -41.60 2.53
CA ILE A 796 38.07 -41.86 2.53
C ILE A 796 38.48 -42.94 1.52
N VAL A 797 37.55 -43.82 1.14
CA VAL A 797 37.74 -44.86 0.11
C VAL A 797 37.91 -44.25 -1.29
N GLY A 798 37.47 -43.01 -1.49
CA GLY A 798 37.72 -42.23 -2.71
C GLY A 798 39.11 -41.58 -2.76
N SER A 799 39.93 -41.73 -1.71
CA SER A 799 41.32 -41.26 -1.75
C SER A 799 42.22 -42.27 -2.46
N MET A 800 42.87 -41.82 -3.53
CA MET A 800 43.84 -42.62 -4.27
C MET A 800 45.08 -42.94 -3.41
N GLU A 801 45.50 -42.02 -2.54
CA GLU A 801 46.63 -42.24 -1.63
C GLU A 801 46.31 -43.25 -0.52
N HIS A 802 45.05 -43.34 -0.11
CA HIS A 802 44.62 -44.25 0.97
C HIS A 802 44.08 -45.60 0.46
N LEU A 803 44.21 -45.93 -0.83
CA LEU A 803 43.69 -47.19 -1.40
C LEU A 803 44.22 -48.43 -0.67
N GLU A 804 45.51 -48.49 -0.37
CA GLU A 804 46.09 -49.64 0.35
C GLU A 804 45.56 -49.75 1.79
N LYS A 805 45.36 -48.61 2.46
CA LYS A 805 44.82 -48.54 3.83
C LYS A 805 43.32 -48.87 3.89
N THR A 806 42.59 -48.68 2.79
CA THR A 806 41.15 -48.90 2.69
C THR A 806 40.76 -50.22 1.99
N ALA A 807 41.75 -51.02 1.56
CA ALA A 807 41.57 -52.33 0.91
C ALA A 807 41.05 -53.46 1.82
N VAL A 808 40.43 -53.12 2.97
CA VAL A 808 39.90 -54.07 3.96
C VAL A 808 38.69 -54.86 3.47
N MET A 809 38.02 -54.38 2.41
CA MET A 809 36.89 -55.02 1.72
C MET A 809 36.89 -54.71 0.21
N PRO A 810 36.26 -55.54 -0.63
CA PRO A 810 36.12 -55.32 -2.08
C PRO A 810 35.10 -54.20 -2.41
N ILE A 811 35.44 -52.96 -2.08
CA ILE A 811 34.56 -51.77 -2.25
C ILE A 811 35.02 -50.87 -3.40
N GLY A 812 35.72 -51.44 -4.37
CA GLY A 812 36.39 -50.69 -5.44
C GLY A 812 35.43 -49.92 -6.36
N VAL A 813 34.24 -50.46 -6.65
CA VAL A 813 33.20 -49.77 -7.42
C VAL A 813 32.74 -48.48 -6.73
N TYR A 814 32.48 -48.55 -5.42
CA TYR A 814 32.11 -47.39 -4.62
C TYR A 814 33.26 -46.39 -4.52
N GLY A 815 34.47 -46.87 -4.25
CA GLY A 815 35.69 -46.05 -4.21
C GLY A 815 35.91 -45.26 -5.50
N ALA A 816 35.79 -45.92 -6.67
CA ALA A 816 35.93 -45.26 -7.97
C ALA A 816 34.90 -44.13 -8.16
N SER A 817 33.63 -44.34 -7.77
CA SER A 817 32.61 -43.29 -7.84
C SER A 817 32.91 -42.10 -6.94
N LYS A 818 33.49 -42.32 -5.75
CA LYS A 818 33.87 -41.26 -4.81
C LYS A 818 35.16 -40.54 -5.20
N ALA A 819 36.12 -41.23 -5.82
CA ALA A 819 37.30 -40.62 -6.42
C ALA A 819 36.90 -39.68 -7.57
N LEU A 820 35.96 -40.09 -8.43
CA LEU A 820 35.41 -39.23 -9.47
C LEU A 820 34.70 -37.99 -8.88
N LEU A 821 33.91 -38.16 -7.83
CA LEU A 821 33.29 -37.04 -7.12
C LEU A 821 34.34 -36.06 -6.58
N ASN A 822 35.41 -36.56 -5.95
CA ASN A 822 36.51 -35.74 -5.43
C ASN A 822 37.17 -34.92 -6.56
N TYR A 823 37.43 -35.56 -7.72
CA TYR A 823 37.97 -34.86 -8.88
C TYR A 823 37.04 -33.74 -9.37
N ILE A 824 35.74 -34.03 -9.52
CA ILE A 824 34.73 -33.05 -9.95
C ILE A 824 34.74 -31.85 -9.01
N VAL A 825 34.65 -32.08 -7.70
CA VAL A 825 34.60 -30.99 -6.70
C VAL A 825 35.90 -30.19 -6.70
N LYS A 826 37.05 -30.86 -6.80
CA LYS A 826 38.34 -30.15 -6.91
C LYS A 826 38.39 -29.28 -8.15
N ARG A 827 37.85 -29.75 -9.27
CA ARG A 827 37.79 -28.99 -10.51
C ARG A 827 36.83 -27.81 -10.41
N LEU A 828 35.65 -27.99 -9.82
CA LEU A 828 34.69 -26.92 -9.55
C LEU A 828 35.30 -25.80 -8.69
N ALA A 829 36.06 -26.14 -7.65
CA ALA A 829 36.76 -25.15 -6.82
C ALA A 829 37.79 -24.30 -7.60
N ILE A 830 38.36 -24.83 -8.69
CA ILE A 830 39.31 -24.11 -9.55
C ILE A 830 38.56 -23.21 -10.54
N GLU A 831 37.45 -23.69 -11.10
CA GLU A 831 36.70 -23.04 -12.19
C GLU A 831 35.64 -22.04 -11.69
N VAL A 832 35.08 -22.27 -10.50
CA VAL A 832 33.99 -21.48 -9.90
C VAL A 832 34.47 -20.89 -8.57
N LYS A 833 35.15 -19.75 -8.66
CA LYS A 833 35.87 -19.11 -7.53
C LYS A 833 34.98 -18.31 -6.58
N ASP A 834 33.71 -18.14 -6.93
CA ASP A 834 32.69 -17.45 -6.16
C ASP A 834 31.90 -18.38 -5.24
N VAL A 835 32.17 -19.70 -5.26
CA VAL A 835 31.50 -20.72 -4.43
C VAL A 835 32.54 -21.58 -3.71
N VAL A 836 32.41 -21.74 -2.39
CA VAL A 836 33.26 -22.67 -1.62
C VAL A 836 32.85 -24.10 -1.98
N SER A 837 33.71 -24.84 -2.67
CA SER A 837 33.41 -26.20 -3.13
C SER A 837 34.37 -27.20 -2.46
N MET A 838 33.87 -28.10 -1.61
CA MET A 838 34.75 -29.05 -0.90
C MET A 838 34.14 -30.44 -0.75
N SER A 839 35.00 -31.44 -0.64
CA SER A 839 34.61 -32.83 -0.40
C SER A 839 34.76 -33.15 1.08
N MET A 840 33.81 -33.90 1.64
CA MET A 840 33.86 -34.32 3.04
C MET A 840 33.78 -35.83 3.21
N ALA A 841 34.65 -36.40 4.06
CA ALA A 841 34.52 -37.78 4.49
C ALA A 841 33.79 -37.85 5.84
N PRO A 842 32.61 -38.47 5.92
CA PRO A 842 31.76 -38.44 7.12
C PRO A 842 32.27 -39.34 8.27
N GLY A 843 33.37 -40.07 8.06
CA GLY A 843 33.82 -41.12 8.97
C GLY A 843 33.15 -42.47 8.70
N TYR A 844 33.34 -43.43 9.61
CA TYR A 844 32.70 -44.74 9.56
C TYR A 844 31.40 -44.68 10.39
N VAL A 845 30.26 -44.47 9.71
CA VAL A 845 28.99 -44.06 10.34
C VAL A 845 27.97 -45.19 10.37
N ASP A 846 27.33 -45.40 11.52
CA ASP A 846 26.32 -46.43 11.75
C ASP A 846 25.01 -46.14 10.99
N THR A 847 24.90 -46.68 9.78
CA THR A 847 23.77 -46.50 8.86
C THR A 847 23.43 -47.81 8.14
N ASP A 848 22.26 -47.88 7.50
CA ASP A 848 21.84 -49.01 6.66
C ASP A 848 22.86 -49.38 5.59
N MET A 849 23.65 -48.41 5.11
CA MET A 849 24.66 -48.62 4.07
C MET A 849 25.79 -49.56 4.52
N ILE A 850 26.16 -49.51 5.80
CA ILE A 850 27.24 -50.35 6.34
C ILE A 850 26.73 -51.60 7.05
N ALA A 851 25.41 -51.72 7.29
CA ALA A 851 24.83 -52.86 8.01
C ALA A 851 25.27 -54.24 7.49
N PRO A 852 25.40 -54.49 6.17
CA PRO A 852 25.89 -55.78 5.65
C PRO A 852 27.34 -56.11 5.99
N SER A 853 28.15 -55.10 6.34
CA SER A 853 29.59 -55.22 6.55
C SER A 853 30.06 -54.82 7.96
N LYS A 854 29.12 -54.39 8.81
CA LYS A 854 29.39 -53.72 10.09
C LYS A 854 30.29 -54.53 11.02
N SER A 855 29.97 -55.82 11.21
CA SER A 855 30.72 -56.71 12.10
C SER A 855 32.17 -56.94 11.65
N VAL A 856 32.41 -57.02 10.34
CA VAL A 856 33.75 -57.21 9.78
C VAL A 856 34.57 -55.93 9.88
N MET A 857 33.94 -54.79 9.62
CA MET A 857 34.60 -53.48 9.63
C MET A 857 34.89 -53.01 11.06
N GLU A 858 34.01 -53.23 12.03
CA GLU A 858 34.26 -52.84 13.43
C GLU A 858 35.49 -53.54 14.03
N LEU A 859 35.79 -54.76 13.60
CA LEU A 859 37.00 -55.49 13.98
C LEU A 859 38.28 -54.91 13.39
N LYS A 860 38.20 -54.25 12.23
CA LYS A 860 39.37 -53.79 11.45
C LYS A 860 39.65 -52.29 11.56
N VAL A 861 38.61 -51.47 11.65
CA VAL A 861 38.71 -49.99 11.61
C VAL A 861 38.12 -49.29 12.83
N GLY A 862 37.62 -50.05 13.82
CA GLY A 862 37.04 -49.53 15.06
C GLY A 862 35.52 -49.34 14.99
N LYS A 863 34.92 -48.98 16.13
CA LYS A 863 33.46 -48.82 16.26
C LYS A 863 32.93 -47.71 15.36
N ALA A 864 31.76 -47.95 14.76
CA ALA A 864 31.07 -46.92 13.99
C ALA A 864 30.60 -45.78 14.91
N ILE A 865 30.70 -44.54 14.42
CA ILE A 865 30.13 -43.36 15.06
C ILE A 865 28.65 -43.22 14.71
N SER A 866 27.87 -42.51 15.53
CA SER A 866 26.46 -42.27 15.21
C SER A 866 26.30 -41.28 14.05
N PRO A 867 25.18 -41.32 13.31
CA PRO A 867 24.87 -40.30 12.31
C PRO A 867 24.87 -38.86 12.86
N SER A 868 24.40 -38.67 14.09
CA SER A 868 24.41 -37.36 14.76
C SER A 868 25.83 -36.87 15.04
N GLN A 869 26.73 -37.74 15.55
CA GLN A 869 28.14 -37.39 15.79
C GLN A 869 28.86 -37.00 14.49
N SER A 870 28.58 -37.72 13.41
CA SER A 870 29.12 -37.39 12.08
C SER A 870 28.59 -36.04 11.59
N ALA A 871 27.28 -35.79 11.71
CA ALA A 871 26.65 -34.54 11.32
C ALA A 871 27.18 -33.34 12.10
N GLU A 872 27.24 -33.42 13.43
CA GLU A 872 27.75 -32.36 14.31
C GLU A 872 29.18 -31.97 13.96
N GLY A 873 30.10 -32.94 13.83
CA GLY A 873 31.47 -32.65 13.43
C GLY A 873 31.56 -32.02 12.04
N MET A 874 30.77 -32.51 11.07
CA MET A 874 30.74 -31.88 9.75
C MET A 874 30.21 -30.45 9.79
N LEU A 875 29.20 -30.15 10.61
CA LEU A 875 28.67 -28.79 10.77
C LEU A 875 29.74 -27.82 11.27
N ASP A 876 30.59 -28.26 12.21
CA ASP A 876 31.70 -27.44 12.73
C ASP A 876 32.71 -27.10 11.62
N VAL A 877 33.12 -28.10 10.83
CA VAL A 877 34.02 -27.90 9.68
C VAL A 877 33.39 -27.00 8.61
N ILE A 878 32.11 -27.20 8.31
CA ILE A 878 31.39 -26.41 7.30
C ILE A 878 31.22 -24.95 7.75
N ALA A 879 31.00 -24.70 9.04
CA ALA A 879 30.87 -23.36 9.59
C ALA A 879 32.14 -22.52 9.33
N GLU A 880 33.32 -23.11 9.52
CA GLU A 880 34.62 -22.45 9.32
C GLU A 880 35.10 -22.42 7.85
N ALA A 881 34.38 -23.05 6.92
CA ALA A 881 34.77 -23.17 5.53
C ALA A 881 34.78 -21.82 4.79
N THR A 882 35.89 -21.48 4.12
CA THR A 882 36.07 -20.28 3.29
C THR A 882 36.70 -20.60 1.93
N LEU A 883 36.64 -19.65 0.99
CA LEU A 883 37.25 -19.79 -0.33
C LEU A 883 38.75 -20.03 -0.25
N GLU A 884 39.43 -19.37 0.69
CA GLU A 884 40.89 -19.41 0.85
C GLU A 884 41.38 -20.62 1.63
N LYS A 885 40.60 -21.08 2.62
CA LYS A 885 41.04 -22.10 3.58
C LYS A 885 40.65 -23.52 3.19
N THR A 886 39.44 -23.71 2.65
CA THR A 886 38.86 -25.05 2.51
C THR A 886 38.34 -25.36 1.11
N SER A 887 38.15 -24.36 0.25
CA SER A 887 37.68 -24.61 -1.13
C SER A 887 38.69 -25.45 -1.91
N GLY A 888 38.21 -26.55 -2.46
CA GLY A 888 38.97 -27.56 -3.16
C GLY A 888 39.75 -28.49 -2.24
N HIS A 889 39.49 -28.54 -0.93
CA HIS A 889 40.11 -29.50 -0.02
C HIS A 889 39.21 -30.74 0.18
N PHE A 890 39.81 -31.83 0.66
CA PHE A 890 39.09 -33.04 1.08
C PHE A 890 39.27 -33.24 2.58
N ILE A 891 38.21 -33.07 3.36
CA ILE A 891 38.29 -32.93 4.82
C ILE A 891 37.41 -33.97 5.51
N ARG A 892 37.87 -34.56 6.60
CA ARG A 892 37.09 -35.49 7.42
C ARG A 892 36.14 -34.72 8.35
N TYR A 893 35.09 -35.39 8.84
CA TYR A 893 34.11 -34.82 9.77
C TYR A 893 34.71 -34.20 11.05
N ASP A 894 35.95 -34.51 11.42
CA ASP A 894 36.65 -33.96 12.59
C ASP A 894 37.70 -32.90 12.23
N GLY A 895 37.65 -32.37 11.00
CA GLY A 895 38.55 -31.31 10.51
C GLY A 895 39.89 -31.80 9.98
N GLN A 896 40.20 -33.10 10.05
CA GLN A 896 41.43 -33.64 9.48
C GLN A 896 41.40 -33.60 7.95
N GLU A 897 42.39 -32.94 7.33
CA GLU A 897 42.57 -33.00 5.88
C GLU A 897 43.01 -34.40 5.43
N ILE A 898 42.40 -34.89 4.34
CA ILE A 898 42.66 -36.18 3.71
C ILE A 898 43.29 -35.90 2.35
N ALA A 899 44.33 -36.65 2.01
CA ALA A 899 44.85 -36.70 0.65
C ALA A 899 43.76 -37.15 -0.36
N TRP A 900 43.80 -36.64 -1.59
CA TRP A 900 42.86 -37.07 -2.64
C TRP A 900 43.06 -38.51 -3.10
#